data_AF-A0A089JWH2-F1
#
_entry.id   AF-A0A089JWH2-F1
#
_cell.length_a   1.000
_cell.length_b   1.000
_cell.length_c   1.000
_cell.angle_alpha   90.00
_cell.angle_beta   90.00
_cell.angle_gamma   90.00
#
_symmetry.space_group_name_H-M   'P 1'
#
loop_
_entity.id
_entity.type
_entity.pdbx_description
1 polymer ?
#
loop_
_entity_poly.entity_id
_entity_poly.type
_entity_poly.pdbx_seq_one_letter_code
_entity_poly.pdbx_strand_id
1 'polypeptide(L)'
;MKKLIALTVSAALLLAPLAYTINAPALNLKVDAVSAASEEAPAATAKPAPKPTAKPAPKPTAKPAATPKATAKPAATPKATAKPAATPKATAKPAATAAPAASAKASAKPAATVKPAATAKPVATAVPVTVKAAVYQDGVYVAYGDAYSKGTEGAKVTIKDGKIADIELLRTSPKIIDRNARDNYSGVWVAYGLMKDRLIGKTRDGAAAVDAVSGATRSSNGWKLSVDRAFERSLQDKPADATYFAGVHMGVDPEAKYAVFATYDANKLTAVKLYPLTATGDFADEKTYTAEQTAAIAAITPVLLANGSAAKSVAGFEAESKAAINAFWDAEQNASINNASAYVDGFYSSYGTARSVGVERADVVIRNGKLVDVKLFRLGTNLIDRGATAYAEVVKANAPMTAKLLANGSYIANYDEKVDGISGATESSHGWNQAVERAFEKALKVSAEGKYFDGKFAGVDNQSKVLLLADVAGDQVTAIKLSLFGTDGKIIADDKRTDAQKSLVDQLTAGLLANGVDTADIAGQEAVSAAAKAALTDALTNASKVQGTYKDGTFTAYGDAYDKGTNKADVTLRNGKIVNVALSRVGMNMVDLGKAAYAEVQKAIPVLTANFLAAGTREGAAQVDAVSGATSSSNALKAAVDRAYGKAEVVETEKAAYFDGIFIGASADKSVNVMVTTKFNVPVTMVVYYLDDKGKVRYNLTDDELLVKYEIENTSNGKGLHKYGYRAAAFGTNDAQKAISAKAIEAIKAALEAAGK
;
A
#
# COMPACT_ATOMS: atom_id res chain seq x y z
N MET A 1 60.41 -17.41 -22.34
CA MET A 1 61.11 -17.72 -23.61
C MET A 1 60.77 -19.15 -24.01
N LYS A 2 60.25 -19.34 -25.25
CA LYS A 2 60.37 -20.50 -26.18
C LYS A 2 60.34 -21.92 -25.56
N LYS A 3 59.55 -22.93 -25.96
CA LYS A 3 58.92 -23.41 -27.22
C LYS A 3 58.20 -24.73 -26.82
N LEU A 4 57.04 -25.16 -27.36
CA LEU A 4 56.79 -26.10 -28.49
C LEU A 4 55.34 -26.61 -28.26
N ILE A 5 54.34 -26.56 -29.17
CA ILE A 5 54.12 -27.34 -30.42
C ILE A 5 54.03 -28.86 -30.12
N ALA A 6 53.03 -29.66 -30.54
CA ALA A 6 51.74 -29.48 -31.21
C ALA A 6 51.03 -30.86 -31.38
N LEU A 7 49.79 -30.82 -31.93
CA LEU A 7 49.13 -31.82 -32.80
C LEU A 7 48.74 -33.18 -32.16
N THR A 8 47.63 -33.88 -32.46
CA THR A 8 46.66 -33.92 -33.59
C THR A 8 45.50 -34.83 -33.10
N VAL A 9 44.22 -34.46 -33.16
CA VAL A 9 43.23 -34.60 -34.27
C VAL A 9 43.01 -36.04 -34.76
N SER A 10 41.78 -36.55 -34.57
CA SER A 10 40.88 -37.19 -35.57
C SER A 10 39.93 -38.18 -34.89
N ALA A 11 38.73 -38.52 -35.34
CA ALA A 11 37.71 -37.97 -36.25
C ALA A 11 36.72 -39.13 -36.46
N ALA A 12 35.41 -38.87 -36.45
CA ALA A 12 34.35 -39.52 -37.26
C ALA A 12 32.99 -39.14 -36.64
N LEU A 13 32.19 -38.20 -37.19
CA LEU A 13 31.34 -38.31 -38.39
C LEU A 13 30.51 -39.60 -38.38
N LEU A 14 29.20 -39.64 -38.60
CA LEU A 14 28.19 -38.71 -39.09
C LEU A 14 26.85 -39.47 -39.00
N LEU A 15 25.73 -38.76 -38.83
CA LEU A 15 24.55 -38.80 -39.73
C LEU A 15 23.35 -38.10 -39.05
N ALA A 16 23.27 -36.79 -39.26
CA ALA A 16 21.99 -36.11 -39.55
C ALA A 16 21.66 -36.37 -41.04
N PRO A 17 20.47 -36.05 -41.58
CA PRO A 17 20.18 -34.65 -41.96
C PRO A 17 18.64 -34.35 -41.93
N LEU A 18 18.04 -33.17 -42.15
CA LEU A 18 18.18 -32.02 -43.06
C LEU A 18 17.37 -30.87 -42.38
N ALA A 19 17.92 -29.68 -42.14
CA ALA A 19 18.09 -28.53 -43.07
C ALA A 19 17.00 -27.45 -42.83
N TYR A 20 17.34 -26.30 -42.23
CA TYR A 20 17.75 -25.01 -42.84
C TYR A 20 16.54 -24.05 -42.97
N THR A 21 16.56 -22.73 -42.74
CA THR A 21 17.58 -21.65 -42.85
C THR A 21 17.27 -20.46 -41.88
N ILE A 22 18.25 -19.96 -41.08
CA ILE A 22 19.05 -18.70 -41.18
C ILE A 22 18.36 -17.39 -40.69
N ASN A 23 18.86 -16.74 -39.61
CA ASN A 23 19.82 -15.59 -39.65
C ASN A 23 20.04 -14.93 -38.27
N ALA A 24 21.27 -14.97 -37.71
CA ALA A 24 21.68 -14.21 -36.52
C ALA A 24 23.15 -13.77 -36.66
N PRO A 25 23.52 -12.51 -36.35
CA PRO A 25 24.91 -12.08 -36.45
C PRO A 25 25.70 -12.16 -35.11
N ALA A 26 26.91 -12.70 -35.25
CA ALA A 26 28.18 -12.41 -34.55
C ALA A 26 28.26 -12.46 -33.01
N LEU A 27 28.67 -13.63 -32.52
CA LEU A 27 29.30 -13.84 -31.22
C LEU A 27 30.72 -13.22 -31.22
N ASN A 28 31.00 -12.29 -30.30
CA ASN A 28 32.32 -11.73 -30.10
C ASN A 28 32.78 -12.07 -28.66
N LEU A 29 33.42 -13.24 -28.49
CA LEU A 29 34.01 -13.64 -27.22
C LEU A 29 35.32 -12.88 -27.01
N LYS A 30 35.35 -12.01 -25.99
CA LYS A 30 36.59 -11.61 -25.32
C LYS A 30 36.58 -12.17 -23.91
N VAL A 31 37.53 -13.06 -23.67
CA VAL A 31 37.92 -13.52 -22.34
C VAL A 31 38.83 -12.45 -21.76
N ASP A 32 38.43 -11.82 -20.66
CA ASP A 32 39.34 -11.07 -19.80
C ASP A 32 39.16 -11.51 -18.35
N ALA A 33 40.29 -11.63 -17.68
CA ALA A 33 40.51 -12.40 -16.47
C ALA A 33 39.72 -11.89 -15.25
N VAL A 34 39.25 -12.87 -14.50
CA VAL A 34 38.64 -12.79 -13.17
C VAL A 34 39.57 -12.04 -12.20
N SER A 35 39.07 -10.97 -11.58
CA SER A 35 39.68 -10.40 -10.37
C SER A 35 38.72 -10.63 -9.22
N ALA A 36 39.07 -11.60 -8.38
CA ALA A 36 38.48 -11.82 -7.07
C ALA A 36 38.90 -10.70 -6.11
N ALA A 37 37.96 -10.20 -5.31
CA ALA A 37 38.27 -9.60 -4.01
C ALA A 37 37.06 -9.75 -3.08
N SER A 38 37.10 -10.81 -2.27
CA SER A 38 36.36 -10.95 -1.01
C SER A 38 37.25 -10.47 0.14
N GLU A 39 36.59 -10.01 1.19
CA GLU A 39 37.03 -9.98 2.60
C GLU A 39 38.12 -9.01 3.08
N GLU A 40 37.85 -8.49 4.28
CA GLU A 40 38.63 -7.51 5.04
C GLU A 40 39.11 -8.17 6.36
N ALA A 41 40.38 -7.99 6.74
CA ALA A 41 40.91 -7.89 8.12
C ALA A 41 42.47 -7.79 8.13
N PRO A 42 43.15 -7.37 9.22
CA PRO A 42 42.90 -6.24 10.13
C PRO A 42 44.11 -5.27 10.21
N ALA A 43 43.97 -4.20 11.00
CA ALA A 43 44.85 -3.03 11.09
C ALA A 43 46.30 -3.29 11.56
N ALA A 44 47.26 -2.55 10.95
CA ALA A 44 48.59 -2.30 11.49
C ALA A 44 48.99 -0.81 11.37
N THR A 45 49.29 -0.23 12.54
CA THR A 45 50.10 0.94 12.88
C THR A 45 50.52 1.94 11.76
N ALA A 46 50.02 3.18 11.86
CA ALA A 46 50.54 4.33 11.12
C ALA A 46 51.45 5.23 11.98
N LYS A 47 52.67 5.52 11.48
CA LYS A 47 53.54 6.66 11.84
C LYS A 47 53.59 7.61 10.62
N PRO A 48 53.97 8.90 10.78
CA PRO A 48 53.17 10.06 10.40
C PRO A 48 53.42 10.54 8.96
N ALA A 49 52.38 11.06 8.31
CA ALA A 49 52.46 11.69 6.99
C ALA A 49 52.83 13.19 7.08
N PRO A 50 53.43 13.77 6.01
CA PRO A 50 54.03 15.10 6.02
C PRO A 50 53.02 16.25 5.83
N LYS A 51 53.44 17.43 6.29
CA LYS A 51 52.75 18.72 6.35
C LYS A 51 52.31 19.25 4.96
N PRO A 52 51.06 19.74 4.78
CA PRO A 52 50.65 20.48 3.59
C PRO A 52 50.91 22.00 3.71
N THR A 53 51.32 22.60 2.60
CA THR A 53 51.55 24.04 2.38
C THR A 53 50.26 24.79 2.01
N ALA A 54 50.25 26.08 2.32
CA ALA A 54 49.09 26.97 2.35
C ALA A 54 48.76 27.68 1.01
N LYS A 55 47.48 28.06 0.84
CA LYS A 55 46.99 29.11 -0.08
C LYS A 55 45.73 29.79 0.51
N PRO A 56 45.29 30.99 0.06
CA PRO A 56 45.19 32.18 0.92
C PRO A 56 43.75 32.64 1.20
N ALA A 57 43.61 33.46 2.26
CA ALA A 57 42.36 34.01 2.79
C ALA A 57 41.84 35.26 2.05
N PRO A 58 40.51 35.51 2.03
CA PRO A 58 39.94 36.81 1.68
C PRO A 58 39.73 37.73 2.91
N LYS A 59 39.88 39.04 2.68
CA LYS A 59 39.91 40.17 3.63
C LYS A 59 38.54 40.87 3.78
N PRO A 60 38.21 41.53 4.91
CA PRO A 60 36.87 42.07 5.22
C PRO A 60 36.73 43.60 5.08
N THR A 61 35.50 44.09 4.91
CA THR A 61 35.06 45.50 5.07
C THR A 61 33.51 45.53 5.15
N ALA A 62 32.77 46.47 5.77
CA ALA A 62 32.94 47.45 6.84
C ALA A 62 31.50 47.97 7.21
N LYS A 63 31.30 48.42 8.46
CA LYS A 63 30.09 49.12 9.00
C LYS A 63 30.22 50.64 8.74
N PRO A 64 29.14 51.47 8.70
CA PRO A 64 28.71 52.25 9.89
C PRO A 64 27.19 52.63 9.96
N ALA A 65 26.79 53.26 11.06
CA ALA A 65 25.44 53.64 11.49
C ALA A 65 25.19 55.17 11.45
N ALA A 66 23.91 55.64 11.46
CA ALA A 66 23.40 56.83 12.20
C ALA A 66 21.92 57.22 11.85
N THR A 67 21.14 57.62 12.88
CA THR A 67 19.85 58.39 12.95
C THR A 67 20.03 59.90 12.63
N PRO A 68 19.04 60.89 12.60
CA PRO A 68 17.71 61.01 13.27
C PRO A 68 16.53 61.90 12.66
N LYS A 69 15.31 61.76 13.23
CA LYS A 69 14.23 62.72 13.72
C LYS A 69 13.42 63.76 12.86
N ALA A 70 12.08 63.80 13.16
CA ALA A 70 11.01 64.87 13.09
C ALA A 70 10.51 65.36 11.69
N THR A 71 9.28 65.81 11.38
CA THR A 71 8.02 66.29 12.04
C THR A 71 6.93 66.31 10.92
N ALA A 72 5.61 66.12 11.11
CA ALA A 72 4.63 67.13 11.53
C ALA A 72 3.17 66.57 11.54
N LYS A 73 2.33 67.21 12.37
CA LYS A 73 0.86 67.08 12.63
C LYS A 73 0.01 67.74 11.50
N PRO A 74 -1.34 67.62 11.40
CA PRO A 74 -2.36 68.12 12.38
C PRO A 74 -3.45 67.06 12.76
N ALA A 75 -3.97 66.94 14.00
CA ALA A 75 -5.05 67.73 14.66
C ALA A 75 -6.37 67.76 13.85
N ALA A 76 -7.59 67.45 14.34
CA ALA A 76 -8.18 67.61 15.68
C ALA A 76 -9.39 66.67 15.95
N THR A 77 -9.66 66.47 17.25
CA THR A 77 -10.78 65.84 17.99
C THR A 77 -11.96 66.84 18.22
N PRO A 78 -12.97 66.64 19.12
CA PRO A 78 -13.95 65.55 19.37
C PRO A 78 -15.39 66.08 19.70
N LYS A 79 -16.39 65.20 19.88
CA LYS A 79 -17.53 65.21 20.87
C LYS A 79 -18.71 64.38 20.33
N ALA A 80 -19.66 63.82 21.09
CA ALA A 80 -19.81 63.30 22.46
C ALA A 80 -21.28 62.86 22.58
N THR A 81 -21.57 61.89 23.48
CA THR A 81 -22.86 61.62 24.16
C THR A 81 -24.05 61.15 23.28
N ALA A 82 -24.87 60.15 23.64
CA ALA A 82 -25.37 59.78 24.95
C ALA A 82 -25.81 58.29 25.07
N LYS A 83 -25.79 57.79 26.31
CA LYS A 83 -26.57 56.66 26.86
C LYS A 83 -27.57 57.29 27.86
N PRO A 84 -28.84 56.84 27.98
CA PRO A 84 -29.28 55.85 28.99
C PRO A 84 -30.32 54.85 28.41
N ALA A 85 -30.20 53.53 28.61
CA ALA A 85 -30.74 52.73 29.73
C ALA A 85 -32.28 52.80 29.95
N ALA A 86 -32.98 51.70 29.66
CA ALA A 86 -34.14 51.22 30.43
C ALA A 86 -34.46 49.74 30.10
N THR A 87 -34.72 48.95 31.13
CA THR A 87 -35.29 47.59 31.18
C THR A 87 -36.27 47.62 32.39
N PRO A 88 -37.20 46.68 32.66
CA PRO A 88 -38.00 45.72 31.86
C PRO A 88 -39.53 45.81 32.18
N LYS A 89 -40.41 45.04 31.48
CA LYS A 89 -41.34 44.04 32.11
C LYS A 89 -42.17 43.24 31.08
N ALA A 90 -42.51 42.01 31.50
CA ALA A 90 -43.35 40.94 30.91
C ALA A 90 -44.74 41.39 30.42
N THR A 91 -45.51 40.68 29.57
CA THR A 91 -46.00 39.28 29.55
C THR A 91 -46.73 39.14 28.18
N ALA A 92 -46.76 38.03 27.44
CA ALA A 92 -47.69 36.90 27.62
C ALA A 92 -47.51 35.85 26.49
N LYS A 93 -47.76 34.59 26.85
CA LYS A 93 -47.93 33.37 26.02
C LYS A 93 -49.18 33.48 25.12
N PRO A 94 -49.17 33.04 23.84
CA PRO A 94 -49.70 31.72 23.40
C PRO A 94 -49.01 31.18 22.13
N ALA A 95 -49.26 30.01 21.53
CA ALA A 95 -49.78 28.69 21.84
C ALA A 95 -49.51 27.83 20.58
N ALA A 96 -49.43 26.51 20.78
CA ALA A 96 -49.48 25.38 19.84
C ALA A 96 -49.43 25.62 18.30
N THR A 97 -48.43 25.00 17.69
CA THR A 97 -48.29 24.71 16.25
C THR A 97 -49.39 23.76 15.78
N ALA A 98 -50.23 24.22 14.85
CA ALA A 98 -51.18 23.38 14.13
C ALA A 98 -50.53 22.75 12.88
N ALA A 99 -50.92 21.49 12.63
CA ALA A 99 -50.49 20.67 11.50
C ALA A 99 -50.88 21.26 10.12
N PRO A 100 -50.08 21.04 9.07
CA PRO A 100 -50.45 21.47 7.72
C PRO A 100 -51.60 20.63 7.15
N ALA A 101 -52.64 21.34 6.69
CA ALA A 101 -53.82 20.81 6.05
C ALA A 101 -53.56 20.32 4.61
N ALA A 102 -54.37 19.33 4.22
CA ALA A 102 -54.34 18.57 2.99
C ALA A 102 -54.52 19.43 1.72
N SER A 103 -53.84 18.96 0.66
CA SER A 103 -53.93 19.45 -0.71
C SER A 103 -55.25 19.05 -1.40
N ALA A 104 -55.57 19.82 -2.42
CA ALA A 104 -56.83 19.86 -3.13
C ALA A 104 -57.17 18.62 -3.97
N LYS A 105 -58.48 18.50 -4.15
CA LYS A 105 -59.32 17.49 -4.79
C LYS A 105 -59.13 17.43 -6.32
N ALA A 106 -58.96 16.22 -6.87
CA ALA A 106 -59.42 15.86 -8.20
C ALA A 106 -60.17 14.53 -8.11
N SER A 107 -61.46 14.54 -8.46
CA SER A 107 -62.34 13.37 -8.48
C SER A 107 -62.64 12.95 -9.91
N ALA A 108 -62.43 11.67 -10.21
CA ALA A 108 -63.23 10.91 -11.18
C ALA A 108 -63.33 9.47 -10.68
N LYS A 109 -64.57 8.95 -10.62
CA LYS A 109 -64.97 7.66 -10.02
C LYS A 109 -64.78 6.49 -11.02
N PRO A 110 -64.54 5.24 -10.56
CA PRO A 110 -64.10 4.11 -11.37
C PRO A 110 -65.23 3.19 -11.86
N ALA A 111 -64.94 2.37 -12.88
CA ALA A 111 -65.80 1.26 -13.31
C ALA A 111 -65.00 0.00 -13.72
N ALA A 112 -65.48 -1.13 -13.17
CA ALA A 112 -65.48 -2.51 -13.66
C ALA A 112 -64.17 -3.30 -13.88
N THR A 113 -63.87 -4.08 -12.83
CA THR A 113 -63.47 -5.51 -12.78
C THR A 113 -63.49 -6.33 -14.08
N VAL A 114 -62.39 -7.07 -14.32
CA VAL A 114 -62.39 -8.41 -14.95
C VAL A 114 -61.62 -9.39 -14.07
N LYS A 115 -62.24 -10.55 -13.86
CA LYS A 115 -61.88 -11.69 -13.01
C LYS A 115 -60.70 -12.50 -13.59
N PRO A 116 -59.84 -13.12 -12.75
CA PRO A 116 -58.75 -14.01 -13.19
C PRO A 116 -59.28 -15.36 -13.68
N ALA A 117 -58.73 -15.89 -14.77
CA ALA A 117 -59.04 -17.23 -15.28
C ALA A 117 -57.84 -18.19 -15.17
N ALA A 118 -58.10 -19.30 -14.49
CA ALA A 118 -57.56 -20.66 -14.59
C ALA A 118 -56.04 -20.92 -14.46
N THR A 119 -55.72 -21.51 -13.31
CA THR A 119 -54.62 -22.45 -13.03
C THR A 119 -54.58 -23.65 -13.98
N ALA A 120 -53.39 -24.01 -14.48
CA ALA A 120 -53.07 -25.34 -14.99
C ALA A 120 -52.16 -26.09 -13.98
N LYS A 121 -52.53 -27.34 -13.68
CA LYS A 121 -51.79 -28.30 -12.82
C LYS A 121 -50.87 -29.19 -13.70
N PRO A 122 -49.96 -29.99 -13.13
CA PRO A 122 -48.53 -30.04 -13.46
C PRO A 122 -48.20 -31.10 -14.53
N VAL A 123 -47.11 -30.91 -15.26
CA VAL A 123 -46.58 -31.92 -16.19
C VAL A 123 -45.23 -32.43 -15.69
N ALA A 124 -45.14 -33.76 -15.71
CA ALA A 124 -44.09 -34.71 -15.38
C ALA A 124 -42.66 -34.20 -15.09
N THR A 125 -42.12 -34.72 -13.99
CA THR A 125 -40.71 -34.77 -13.62
C THR A 125 -39.85 -35.28 -14.78
N ALA A 126 -39.10 -34.39 -15.40
CA ALA A 126 -37.99 -34.75 -16.26
C ALA A 126 -36.78 -35.10 -15.39
N VAL A 127 -36.14 -36.24 -15.73
CA VAL A 127 -34.82 -36.68 -15.26
C VAL A 127 -33.83 -35.50 -15.30
N PRO A 128 -32.90 -35.35 -14.33
CA PRO A 128 -31.94 -34.25 -14.33
C PRO A 128 -31.13 -34.28 -15.62
N VAL A 129 -31.42 -33.32 -16.50
CA VAL A 129 -30.67 -33.11 -17.72
C VAL A 129 -29.48 -32.23 -17.37
N THR A 130 -28.32 -32.78 -17.65
CA THR A 130 -26.97 -32.25 -17.52
C THR A 130 -26.90 -30.73 -17.70
N VAL A 131 -26.20 -30.06 -16.77
CA VAL A 131 -25.86 -28.64 -16.79
C VAL A 131 -25.42 -28.25 -18.21
N LYS A 132 -26.16 -27.35 -18.84
CA LYS A 132 -25.75 -26.69 -20.08
C LYS A 132 -24.34 -26.14 -19.86
N ALA A 133 -23.39 -26.50 -20.73
CA ALA A 133 -21.97 -26.13 -20.68
C ALA A 133 -21.71 -24.81 -19.95
N ALA A 134 -20.83 -24.81 -18.94
CA ALA A 134 -20.51 -23.61 -18.18
C ALA A 134 -19.95 -22.54 -19.12
N VAL A 135 -20.79 -21.56 -19.49
CA VAL A 135 -20.45 -20.50 -20.46
C VAL A 135 -19.32 -19.60 -19.95
N TYR A 136 -19.11 -19.59 -18.64
CA TYR A 136 -18.04 -18.85 -17.96
C TYR A 136 -16.93 -19.81 -17.52
N GLN A 137 -15.70 -19.43 -17.82
CA GLN A 137 -14.51 -20.10 -17.32
C GLN A 137 -14.24 -19.70 -15.88
N ASP A 138 -13.85 -20.68 -15.09
CA ASP A 138 -13.38 -20.44 -13.73
C ASP A 138 -12.05 -19.68 -13.75
N GLY A 139 -11.87 -18.75 -12.81
CA GLY A 139 -10.66 -17.97 -12.72
C GLY A 139 -10.83 -16.63 -12.02
N VAL A 140 -9.75 -15.84 -12.02
CA VAL A 140 -9.72 -14.50 -11.44
C VAL A 140 -9.70 -13.47 -12.56
N TYR A 141 -10.69 -12.59 -12.55
CA TYR A 141 -10.91 -11.56 -13.56
C TYR A 141 -10.95 -10.19 -12.92
N VAL A 142 -10.07 -9.29 -13.36
CA VAL A 142 -10.08 -7.89 -12.96
C VAL A 142 -10.74 -7.10 -14.06
N ALA A 143 -11.67 -6.23 -13.72
CA ALA A 143 -12.32 -5.32 -14.67
C ALA A 143 -12.66 -4.00 -14.00
N TYR A 144 -12.82 -2.96 -14.81
CA TYR A 144 -13.09 -1.60 -14.38
C TYR A 144 -14.39 -1.11 -14.98
N GLY A 145 -15.09 -0.24 -14.26
CA GLY A 145 -16.26 0.50 -14.72
C GLY A 145 -15.85 1.71 -15.55
N ASP A 146 -16.80 2.61 -15.80
CA ASP A 146 -16.53 3.82 -16.57
C ASP A 146 -15.68 4.82 -15.78
N ALA A 147 -14.64 5.31 -16.44
CA ALA A 147 -13.69 6.24 -15.86
C ALA A 147 -14.25 7.67 -15.76
N TYR A 148 -13.70 8.42 -14.80
CA TYR A 148 -14.03 9.82 -14.57
C TYR A 148 -12.88 10.59 -13.92
N SER A 149 -13.09 11.88 -13.67
CA SER A 149 -12.09 12.82 -13.13
C SER A 149 -11.54 12.50 -11.73
N LYS A 150 -11.86 11.34 -11.14
CA LYS A 150 -11.28 10.87 -9.86
C LYS A 150 -10.78 9.42 -9.92
N GLY A 151 -10.66 8.83 -11.11
CA GLY A 151 -10.28 7.42 -11.31
C GLY A 151 -11.44 6.60 -11.86
N THR A 152 -11.52 5.32 -11.45
CA THR A 152 -12.59 4.41 -11.84
C THR A 152 -12.95 3.47 -10.69
N GLU A 153 -14.21 3.02 -10.65
CA GLU A 153 -14.58 1.86 -9.85
C GLU A 153 -14.11 0.58 -10.54
N GLY A 154 -13.69 -0.42 -9.77
CA GLY A 154 -13.23 -1.71 -10.32
C GLY A 154 -13.64 -2.88 -9.44
N ALA A 155 -13.46 -4.08 -9.97
CA ALA A 155 -13.65 -5.32 -9.23
C ALA A 155 -12.64 -6.37 -9.67
N LYS A 156 -12.04 -7.06 -8.71
CA LYS A 156 -11.33 -8.33 -8.90
C LYS A 156 -12.27 -9.44 -8.46
N VAL A 157 -12.73 -10.24 -9.42
CA VAL A 157 -13.79 -11.23 -9.25
C VAL A 157 -13.21 -12.61 -9.48
N THR A 158 -13.36 -13.49 -8.49
CA THR A 158 -13.09 -14.92 -8.66
C THR A 158 -14.38 -15.60 -9.06
N ILE A 159 -14.44 -16.14 -10.27
CA ILE A 159 -15.58 -16.86 -10.81
C ILE A 159 -15.32 -18.36 -10.64
N LYS A 160 -16.31 -19.06 -10.08
CA LYS A 160 -16.32 -20.52 -9.96
C LYS A 160 -17.72 -21.05 -10.21
N ASP A 161 -17.84 -22.06 -11.06
CA ASP A 161 -19.13 -22.68 -11.42
C ASP A 161 -20.17 -21.64 -11.89
N GLY A 162 -19.72 -20.62 -12.63
CA GLY A 162 -20.56 -19.53 -13.14
C GLY A 162 -21.09 -18.55 -12.07
N LYS A 163 -20.51 -18.55 -10.87
CA LYS A 163 -20.88 -17.66 -9.75
C LYS A 163 -19.66 -16.93 -9.19
N ILE A 164 -19.91 -15.81 -8.51
CA ILE A 164 -18.89 -15.06 -7.77
C ILE A 164 -18.51 -15.85 -6.52
N ALA A 165 -17.33 -16.47 -6.51
CA ALA A 165 -16.77 -17.18 -5.36
C ALA A 165 -16.05 -16.25 -4.39
N ASP A 166 -15.39 -15.21 -4.91
CA ASP A 166 -14.79 -14.13 -4.12
C ASP A 166 -14.81 -12.81 -4.91
N ILE A 167 -14.77 -11.69 -4.20
CA ILE A 167 -14.75 -10.37 -4.80
C ILE A 167 -13.99 -9.36 -3.93
N GLU A 168 -13.10 -8.62 -4.59
CA GLU A 168 -12.49 -7.40 -4.06
C GLU A 168 -12.99 -6.21 -4.89
N LEU A 169 -13.64 -5.27 -4.21
CA LEU A 169 -14.13 -4.04 -4.80
C LEU A 169 -13.05 -2.95 -4.71
N LEU A 170 -12.82 -2.28 -5.83
CA LEU A 170 -11.74 -1.30 -6.00
C LEU A 170 -12.33 0.08 -6.29
N ARG A 171 -11.65 1.12 -5.81
CA ARG A 171 -11.87 2.50 -6.26
C ARG A 171 -10.52 3.16 -6.45
N THR A 172 -10.16 3.34 -7.70
CA THR A 172 -8.79 3.71 -8.04
C THR A 172 -8.53 5.20 -7.91
N SER A 173 -7.26 5.54 -7.69
CA SER A 173 -6.70 6.88 -7.84
C SER A 173 -6.57 7.25 -9.33
N PRO A 174 -6.21 8.50 -9.66
CA PRO A 174 -5.83 8.86 -11.02
C PRO A 174 -4.59 8.10 -11.56
N LYS A 175 -3.85 7.33 -10.74
CA LYS A 175 -2.84 6.38 -11.22
C LYS A 175 -3.40 4.99 -11.57
N ILE A 176 -4.72 4.79 -11.41
CA ILE A 176 -5.39 3.49 -11.54
C ILE A 176 -4.85 2.46 -10.54
N ILE A 177 -4.44 2.94 -9.36
CA ILE A 177 -4.07 2.11 -8.21
C ILE A 177 -5.19 2.22 -7.20
N ASP A 178 -5.64 1.10 -6.64
CA ASP A 178 -6.71 1.07 -5.65
C ASP A 178 -6.38 1.94 -4.44
N ARG A 179 -7.38 2.67 -3.93
CA ARG A 179 -7.21 3.60 -2.81
C ARG A 179 -7.66 2.93 -1.52
N ASN A 180 -6.91 3.18 -0.45
CA ASN A 180 -7.36 2.84 0.90
C ASN A 180 -8.77 3.39 1.12
N ALA A 181 -9.66 2.58 1.72
CA ALA A 181 -11.07 2.92 1.84
C ALA A 181 -11.31 4.29 2.50
N ARG A 182 -10.51 4.62 3.52
CA ARG A 182 -10.58 5.91 4.26
C ARG A 182 -10.32 7.14 3.41
N ASP A 183 -9.54 7.01 2.35
CA ASP A 183 -9.18 8.13 1.48
C ASP A 183 -10.30 8.43 0.47
N ASN A 184 -11.28 7.54 0.35
CA ASN A 184 -12.49 7.74 -0.43
C ASN A 184 -13.51 8.64 0.29
N TYR A 185 -14.58 9.01 -0.41
CA TYR A 185 -15.63 9.81 0.22
C TYR A 185 -16.47 8.96 1.17
N SER A 186 -16.97 9.56 2.24
CA SER A 186 -17.55 8.78 3.35
C SER A 186 -18.77 7.94 2.99
N GLY A 187 -19.50 8.31 1.92
CA GLY A 187 -20.62 7.53 1.41
C GLY A 187 -20.24 6.10 1.00
N VAL A 188 -19.00 5.85 0.55
CA VAL A 188 -18.58 4.50 0.12
C VAL A 188 -18.07 3.61 1.24
N TRP A 189 -17.69 4.16 2.40
CA TRP A 189 -17.05 3.39 3.46
C TRP A 189 -17.89 2.19 3.90
N VAL A 190 -19.19 2.37 4.09
CA VAL A 190 -20.14 1.28 4.42
C VAL A 190 -20.58 0.51 3.17
N ALA A 191 -20.52 1.14 1.99
CA ALA A 191 -20.96 0.53 0.75
C ALA A 191 -20.07 -0.64 0.31
N TYR A 192 -18.77 -0.63 0.64
CA TYR A 192 -17.86 -1.74 0.33
C TYR A 192 -18.36 -3.08 0.89
N GLY A 193 -18.56 -3.16 2.21
CA GLY A 193 -19.04 -4.37 2.88
C GLY A 193 -20.43 -4.79 2.37
N LEU A 194 -21.38 -3.84 2.32
CA LEU A 194 -22.74 -4.13 1.85
C LEU A 194 -22.78 -4.65 0.41
N MET A 195 -21.99 -4.09 -0.49
CA MET A 195 -21.96 -4.53 -1.88
C MET A 195 -21.26 -5.87 -2.02
N LYS A 196 -20.17 -6.12 -1.29
CA LYS A 196 -19.52 -7.43 -1.25
C LYS A 196 -20.51 -8.52 -0.83
N ASP A 197 -21.22 -8.33 0.28
CA ASP A 197 -22.19 -9.30 0.80
C ASP A 197 -23.35 -9.56 -0.16
N ARG A 198 -23.79 -8.53 -0.89
CA ARG A 198 -24.88 -8.66 -1.88
C ARG A 198 -24.45 -9.39 -3.16
N LEU A 199 -23.16 -9.32 -3.51
CA LEU A 199 -22.61 -9.85 -4.77
C LEU A 199 -22.08 -11.29 -4.63
N ILE A 200 -21.46 -11.65 -3.50
CA ILE A 200 -20.94 -13.01 -3.28
C ILE A 200 -22.01 -14.07 -3.52
N GLY A 201 -21.63 -15.14 -4.23
CA GLY A 201 -22.49 -16.28 -4.56
C GLY A 201 -23.50 -16.03 -5.69
N LYS A 202 -23.57 -14.81 -6.25
CA LYS A 202 -24.47 -14.46 -7.36
C LYS A 202 -23.91 -14.92 -8.71
N THR A 203 -24.81 -15.22 -9.64
CA THR A 203 -24.53 -15.30 -11.08
C THR A 203 -24.45 -13.88 -11.66
N ARG A 204 -24.06 -13.75 -12.94
CA ARG A 204 -24.07 -12.46 -13.66
C ARG A 204 -25.40 -11.70 -13.52
N ASP A 205 -26.52 -12.34 -13.87
CA ASP A 205 -27.85 -11.73 -13.78
C ASP A 205 -28.23 -11.37 -12.34
N GLY A 206 -27.87 -12.24 -11.39
CA GLY A 206 -28.09 -12.00 -9.97
C GLY A 206 -27.32 -10.77 -9.46
N ALA A 207 -26.09 -10.57 -9.93
CA ALA A 207 -25.27 -9.40 -9.62
C ALA A 207 -25.83 -8.12 -10.25
N ALA A 208 -26.34 -8.20 -11.49
CA ALA A 208 -26.99 -7.07 -12.16
C ALA A 208 -28.26 -6.59 -11.42
N ALA A 209 -28.99 -7.50 -10.77
CA ALA A 209 -30.20 -7.20 -10.00
C ALA A 209 -29.95 -6.67 -8.58
N VAL A 210 -28.70 -6.64 -8.08
CA VAL A 210 -28.39 -6.13 -6.74
C VAL A 210 -28.73 -4.65 -6.61
N ASP A 211 -29.38 -4.28 -5.52
CA ASP A 211 -29.67 -2.88 -5.19
C ASP A 211 -28.40 -2.10 -4.85
N ALA A 212 -28.30 -0.88 -5.38
CA ALA A 212 -27.25 0.07 -5.03
C ALA A 212 -27.36 0.53 -3.56
N VAL A 213 -26.24 0.96 -2.97
CA VAL A 213 -26.22 1.52 -1.61
C VAL A 213 -26.48 3.02 -1.67
N SER A 214 -27.46 3.49 -0.89
CA SER A 214 -27.77 4.93 -0.77
C SER A 214 -26.56 5.71 -0.25
N GLY A 215 -26.29 6.87 -0.85
CA GLY A 215 -25.07 7.67 -0.58
C GLY A 215 -23.83 7.21 -1.36
N ALA A 216 -23.89 6.05 -2.02
CA ALA A 216 -22.84 5.51 -2.89
C ALA A 216 -23.40 4.93 -4.20
N THR A 217 -24.53 5.47 -4.68
CA THR A 217 -25.25 4.91 -5.85
C THR A 217 -24.37 4.78 -7.07
N ARG A 218 -23.59 5.82 -7.38
CA ARG A 218 -22.65 5.81 -8.51
C ARG A 218 -21.61 4.70 -8.35
N SER A 219 -20.93 4.64 -7.21
CA SER A 219 -19.87 3.66 -6.99
C SER A 219 -20.42 2.23 -6.95
N SER A 220 -21.62 2.03 -6.37
CA SER A 220 -22.33 0.75 -6.41
C SER A 220 -22.61 0.29 -7.84
N ASN A 221 -23.08 1.19 -8.71
CA ASN A 221 -23.33 0.89 -10.12
C ASN A 221 -22.03 0.65 -10.89
N GLY A 222 -20.96 1.41 -10.60
CA GLY A 222 -19.63 1.19 -11.17
C GLY A 222 -19.05 -0.18 -10.82
N TRP A 223 -19.22 -0.64 -9.58
CA TRP A 223 -18.85 -1.99 -9.16
C TRP A 223 -19.70 -3.07 -9.84
N LYS A 224 -21.02 -2.89 -9.92
CA LYS A 224 -21.90 -3.81 -10.67
C LYS A 224 -21.48 -3.93 -12.14
N LEU A 225 -21.15 -2.81 -12.78
CA LEU A 225 -20.64 -2.79 -14.16
C LEU A 225 -19.29 -3.50 -14.26
N SER A 226 -18.40 -3.31 -13.29
CA SER A 226 -17.10 -3.99 -13.26
C SER A 226 -17.27 -5.51 -13.12
N VAL A 227 -18.20 -5.96 -12.28
CA VAL A 227 -18.55 -7.37 -12.14
C VAL A 227 -19.14 -7.94 -13.43
N ASP A 228 -20.02 -7.19 -14.08
CA ASP A 228 -20.60 -7.57 -15.37
C ASP A 228 -19.51 -7.78 -16.42
N ARG A 229 -18.61 -6.80 -16.55
CA ARG A 229 -17.43 -6.87 -17.44
C ARG A 229 -16.51 -8.04 -17.08
N ALA A 230 -16.34 -8.36 -15.80
CA ALA A 230 -15.56 -9.53 -15.38
C ALA A 230 -16.19 -10.85 -15.84
N PHE A 231 -17.52 -10.99 -15.77
CA PHE A 231 -18.23 -12.13 -16.36
C PHE A 231 -18.04 -12.19 -17.89
N GLU A 232 -18.11 -11.07 -18.60
CA GLU A 232 -17.83 -11.03 -20.03
C GLU A 232 -16.39 -11.43 -20.36
N ARG A 233 -15.40 -11.01 -19.54
CA ARG A 233 -14.00 -11.49 -19.65
C ARG A 233 -13.86 -12.98 -19.39
N SER A 234 -14.76 -13.58 -18.62
CA SER A 234 -14.73 -15.02 -18.31
C SER A 234 -15.42 -15.90 -19.36
N LEU A 235 -16.14 -15.33 -20.32
CA LEU A 235 -16.82 -16.12 -21.36
C LEU A 235 -15.85 -17.06 -22.08
N GLN A 236 -16.24 -18.32 -22.21
CA GLN A 236 -15.52 -19.33 -23.00
C GLN A 236 -15.51 -18.93 -24.48
N ASP A 237 -16.69 -18.59 -25.01
CA ASP A 237 -16.87 -18.07 -26.36
C ASP A 237 -16.98 -16.54 -26.31
N LYS A 238 -15.99 -15.84 -26.86
CA LYS A 238 -15.96 -14.38 -26.88
C LYS A 238 -17.01 -13.83 -27.87
N PRO A 239 -17.64 -12.68 -27.57
CA PRO A 239 -18.56 -12.05 -28.52
C PRO A 239 -17.82 -11.68 -29.81
N ALA A 240 -18.32 -12.15 -30.95
CA ALA A 240 -17.70 -11.88 -32.26
C ALA A 240 -18.00 -10.45 -32.77
N ASP A 241 -19.02 -9.82 -32.22
CA ASP A 241 -19.54 -8.50 -32.59
C ASP A 241 -19.13 -7.40 -31.60
N ALA A 242 -18.30 -7.71 -30.60
CA ALA A 242 -17.78 -6.73 -29.65
C ALA A 242 -16.32 -7.01 -29.31
N THR A 243 -15.47 -6.00 -29.53
CA THR A 243 -14.04 -6.02 -29.17
C THR A 243 -13.81 -5.36 -27.81
N TYR A 244 -14.55 -4.28 -27.54
CA TYR A 244 -14.40 -3.42 -26.37
C TYR A 244 -15.69 -3.34 -25.57
N PHE A 245 -15.56 -3.15 -24.27
CA PHE A 245 -16.65 -2.66 -23.45
C PHE A 245 -16.99 -1.23 -23.88
N ALA A 246 -18.25 -0.98 -24.25
CA ALA A 246 -18.70 0.37 -24.51
C ALA A 246 -18.56 1.25 -23.26
N GLY A 247 -18.17 2.51 -23.45
CA GLY A 247 -17.99 3.49 -22.38
C GLY A 247 -16.63 4.18 -22.39
N VAL A 248 -16.33 4.88 -21.29
CA VAL A 248 -15.10 5.66 -21.13
C VAL A 248 -14.13 4.86 -20.28
N HIS A 249 -12.93 4.62 -20.81
CA HIS A 249 -11.88 3.86 -20.15
C HIS A 249 -10.65 4.75 -19.97
N MET A 250 -10.00 4.62 -18.84
CA MET A 250 -8.82 5.39 -18.51
C MET A 250 -7.59 4.50 -18.49
N GLY A 251 -6.46 5.05 -18.91
CA GLY A 251 -5.14 4.45 -18.77
C GLY A 251 -4.12 5.50 -18.36
N VAL A 252 -3.02 5.05 -17.79
CA VAL A 252 -1.95 5.90 -17.25
C VAL A 252 -0.62 5.30 -17.66
N ASP A 253 0.32 6.15 -18.04
CA ASP A 253 1.66 5.67 -18.35
C ASP A 253 2.41 5.26 -17.06
N PRO A 254 3.34 4.29 -17.12
CA PRO A 254 4.08 3.83 -15.94
C PRO A 254 4.84 4.92 -15.18
N GLU A 255 5.25 6.00 -15.84
CA GLU A 255 5.95 7.12 -15.19
C GLU A 255 4.98 8.15 -14.60
N ALA A 256 3.66 7.93 -14.76
CA ALA A 256 2.57 8.79 -14.31
C ALA A 256 2.73 10.25 -14.77
N LYS A 257 3.10 10.46 -16.04
CA LYS A 257 3.22 11.77 -16.69
C LYS A 257 1.91 12.20 -17.35
N TYR A 258 1.18 11.26 -17.96
CA TYR A 258 -0.07 11.45 -18.67
C TYR A 258 -1.09 10.35 -18.34
N ALA A 259 -2.34 10.76 -18.31
CA ALA A 259 -3.49 9.89 -18.34
C ALA A 259 -4.28 10.09 -19.62
N VAL A 260 -4.81 9.00 -20.17
CA VAL A 260 -5.68 9.01 -21.34
C VAL A 260 -7.06 8.52 -20.95
N PHE A 261 -8.09 9.21 -21.44
CA PHE A 261 -9.48 8.76 -21.40
C PHE A 261 -9.89 8.44 -22.83
N ALA A 262 -10.06 7.16 -23.12
CA ALA A 262 -10.48 6.64 -24.42
C ALA A 262 -11.95 6.19 -24.33
N THR A 263 -12.79 6.69 -25.24
CA THR A 263 -14.20 6.32 -25.32
C THR A 263 -14.38 5.33 -26.45
N TYR A 264 -15.01 4.21 -26.16
CA TYR A 264 -15.26 3.14 -27.11
C TYR A 264 -16.77 2.89 -27.26
N ASP A 265 -17.19 2.65 -28.50
CA ASP A 265 -18.33 1.77 -28.79
C ASP A 265 -17.82 0.33 -28.88
N ALA A 266 -18.72 -0.65 -29.08
CA ALA A 266 -18.38 -2.08 -29.05
C ALA A 266 -17.15 -2.47 -29.92
N ASN A 267 -16.90 -1.79 -31.05
CA ASN A 267 -15.80 -2.12 -31.97
C ASN A 267 -14.94 -0.94 -32.40
N LYS A 268 -15.13 0.25 -31.82
CA LYS A 268 -14.52 1.47 -32.36
C LYS A 268 -14.22 2.48 -31.27
N LEU A 269 -13.02 3.07 -31.34
CA LEU A 269 -12.65 4.28 -30.60
C LEU A 269 -13.40 5.49 -31.17
N THR A 270 -14.12 6.21 -30.31
CA THR A 270 -14.96 7.36 -30.70
C THR A 270 -14.45 8.69 -30.18
N ALA A 271 -13.71 8.70 -29.05
CA ALA A 271 -13.11 9.91 -28.52
C ALA A 271 -11.85 9.60 -27.69
N VAL A 272 -10.93 10.58 -27.64
CA VAL A 272 -9.74 10.55 -26.78
C VAL A 272 -9.62 11.89 -26.07
N LYS A 273 -9.29 11.86 -24.78
CA LYS A 273 -8.84 13.02 -24.00
C LYS A 273 -7.52 12.69 -23.32
N LEU A 274 -6.60 13.65 -23.32
CA LEU A 274 -5.28 13.53 -22.72
C LEU A 274 -5.14 14.52 -21.56
N TYR A 275 -4.70 14.01 -20.41
CA TYR A 275 -4.53 14.78 -19.17
C TYR A 275 -3.09 14.67 -18.68
N PRO A 276 -2.35 15.78 -18.51
CA PRO A 276 -1.11 15.79 -17.75
C PRO A 276 -1.40 15.42 -16.29
N LEU A 277 -0.47 14.68 -15.69
CA LEU A 277 -0.49 14.36 -14.27
C LEU A 277 0.51 15.25 -13.51
N THR A 278 0.16 15.59 -12.28
CA THR A 278 1.04 16.29 -11.34
C THR A 278 2.11 15.32 -10.81
N ALA A 279 3.14 15.84 -10.14
CA ALA A 279 4.13 15.00 -9.45
C ALA A 279 3.51 14.08 -8.36
N THR A 280 2.34 14.45 -7.82
CA THR A 280 1.58 13.59 -6.89
C THR A 280 0.77 12.51 -7.62
N GLY A 281 0.69 12.58 -8.95
CA GLY A 281 -0.09 11.67 -9.79
C GLY A 281 -1.58 12.00 -9.85
N ASP A 282 -1.97 13.24 -9.54
CA ASP A 282 -3.33 13.72 -9.74
C ASP A 282 -3.47 14.37 -11.12
N PHE A 283 -4.69 14.50 -11.64
CA PHE A 283 -4.92 15.28 -12.86
C PHE A 283 -4.56 16.74 -12.62
N ALA A 284 -3.71 17.30 -13.49
CA ALA A 284 -3.49 18.74 -13.52
C ALA A 284 -4.80 19.46 -13.91
N ASP A 285 -5.09 20.59 -13.24
CA ASP A 285 -6.25 21.42 -13.59
C ASP A 285 -6.03 22.03 -14.97
N GLU A 286 -6.98 21.84 -15.89
CA GLU A 286 -6.93 22.37 -17.26
C GLU A 286 -6.67 23.88 -17.29
N LYS A 287 -7.13 24.63 -16.29
CA LYS A 287 -6.90 26.09 -16.18
C LYS A 287 -5.46 26.45 -15.86
N THR A 288 -4.67 25.48 -15.42
CA THR A 288 -3.28 25.64 -14.98
C THR A 288 -2.28 25.03 -15.94
N TYR A 289 -2.72 24.53 -17.10
CA TYR A 289 -1.83 23.97 -18.09
C TYR A 289 -0.82 25.00 -18.58
N THR A 290 0.43 24.58 -18.69
CA THR A 290 1.47 25.40 -19.33
C THR A 290 1.20 25.49 -20.84
N ALA A 291 1.85 26.44 -21.50
CA ALA A 291 1.76 26.57 -22.96
C ALA A 291 2.27 25.30 -23.66
N GLU A 292 3.33 24.70 -23.13
CA GLU A 292 3.94 23.47 -23.64
C GLU A 292 2.99 22.28 -23.48
N GLN A 293 2.33 22.14 -22.31
CA GLN A 293 1.33 21.09 -22.08
C GLN A 293 0.15 21.24 -23.03
N THR A 294 -0.35 22.48 -23.19
CA THR A 294 -1.47 22.77 -24.10
C THR A 294 -1.12 22.43 -25.55
N ALA A 295 0.08 22.80 -25.99
CA ALA A 295 0.57 22.51 -27.33
C ALA A 295 0.75 20.99 -27.56
N ALA A 296 1.33 20.28 -26.58
CA ALA A 296 1.49 18.83 -26.64
C ALA A 296 0.12 18.11 -26.73
N ILE A 297 -0.85 18.51 -25.90
CA ILE A 297 -2.20 17.91 -25.91
C ILE A 297 -2.88 18.14 -27.25
N ALA A 298 -2.84 19.37 -27.78
CA ALA A 298 -3.45 19.71 -29.07
C ALA A 298 -2.82 18.91 -30.23
N ALA A 299 -1.51 18.65 -30.18
CA ALA A 299 -0.79 17.93 -31.22
C ALA A 299 -0.96 16.41 -31.14
N ILE A 300 -0.96 15.82 -29.93
CA ILE A 300 -0.98 14.37 -29.72
C ILE A 300 -2.39 13.78 -29.80
N THR A 301 -3.39 14.46 -29.25
CA THR A 301 -4.76 13.92 -29.11
C THR A 301 -5.38 13.45 -30.44
N PRO A 302 -5.31 14.22 -31.54
CA PRO A 302 -5.85 13.79 -32.83
C PRO A 302 -5.14 12.54 -33.39
N VAL A 303 -3.83 12.41 -33.15
CA VAL A 303 -3.03 11.27 -33.61
C VAL A 303 -3.42 9.99 -32.86
N LEU A 304 -3.63 10.10 -31.54
CA LEU A 304 -4.15 8.99 -30.72
C LEU A 304 -5.58 8.60 -31.13
N LEU A 305 -6.46 9.58 -31.41
CA LEU A 305 -7.81 9.27 -31.87
C LEU A 305 -7.82 8.53 -33.22
N ALA A 306 -6.90 8.88 -34.11
CA ALA A 306 -6.83 8.26 -35.43
C ALA A 306 -6.19 6.87 -35.43
N ASN A 307 -5.20 6.63 -34.57
CA ASN A 307 -4.33 5.44 -34.66
C ASN A 307 -4.29 4.58 -33.38
N GLY A 308 -4.91 5.04 -32.29
CA GLY A 308 -4.85 4.38 -30.99
C GLY A 308 -3.42 4.10 -30.52
N SER A 309 -3.20 2.87 -30.04
CA SER A 309 -1.89 2.38 -29.60
C SER A 309 -0.82 2.32 -30.70
N ALA A 310 -1.22 2.39 -31.98
CA ALA A 310 -0.31 2.40 -33.13
C ALA A 310 0.12 3.82 -33.56
N ALA A 311 -0.28 4.85 -32.81
CA ALA A 311 0.15 6.22 -33.03
C ALA A 311 1.69 6.34 -33.02
N LYS A 312 2.21 7.18 -33.92
CA LYS A 312 3.63 7.54 -33.96
C LYS A 312 3.87 8.79 -33.12
N SER A 313 5.09 8.93 -32.60
CA SER A 313 5.50 10.13 -31.89
C SER A 313 5.36 11.38 -32.76
N VAL A 314 4.82 12.44 -32.17
CA VAL A 314 4.71 13.75 -32.80
C VAL A 314 6.05 14.49 -32.64
N ALA A 315 6.55 15.05 -33.75
CA ALA A 315 7.81 15.78 -33.75
C ALA A 315 7.78 16.97 -32.78
N GLY A 316 8.80 17.09 -31.93
CA GLY A 316 8.89 18.12 -30.87
C GLY A 316 8.14 17.76 -29.58
N PHE A 317 7.42 16.64 -29.54
CA PHE A 317 6.73 16.12 -28.36
C PHE A 317 6.98 14.61 -28.20
N GLU A 318 8.19 14.14 -28.50
CA GLU A 318 8.49 12.70 -28.58
C GLU A 318 8.31 12.00 -27.24
N ALA A 319 8.74 12.62 -26.14
CA ALA A 319 8.62 12.06 -24.80
C ALA A 319 7.16 12.07 -24.31
N GLU A 320 6.43 13.16 -24.54
CA GLU A 320 5.01 13.30 -24.24
C GLU A 320 4.18 12.31 -25.05
N SER A 321 4.51 12.14 -26.34
CA SER A 321 3.85 11.18 -27.22
C SER A 321 4.06 9.75 -26.71
N LYS A 322 5.29 9.38 -26.33
CA LYS A 322 5.58 8.05 -25.78
C LYS A 322 4.75 7.78 -24.52
N ALA A 323 4.70 8.72 -23.59
CA ALA A 323 3.89 8.59 -22.39
C ALA A 323 2.39 8.49 -22.73
N ALA A 324 1.87 9.37 -23.58
CA ALA A 324 0.47 9.36 -23.98
C ALA A 324 0.07 8.07 -24.72
N ILE A 325 0.95 7.50 -25.56
CA ILE A 325 0.72 6.21 -26.23
C ILE A 325 0.68 5.06 -25.21
N ASN A 326 1.60 5.05 -24.24
CA ASN A 326 1.59 4.04 -23.16
C ASN A 326 0.31 4.14 -22.31
N ALA A 327 -0.11 5.36 -21.97
CA ALA A 327 -1.38 5.60 -21.26
C ALA A 327 -2.59 5.18 -22.11
N PHE A 328 -2.59 5.42 -23.42
CA PHE A 328 -3.65 4.97 -24.31
C PHE A 328 -3.70 3.45 -24.39
N TRP A 329 -2.56 2.78 -24.59
CA TRP A 329 -2.47 1.32 -24.63
C TRP A 329 -3.07 0.70 -23.37
N ASP A 330 -2.76 1.27 -22.23
CA ASP A 330 -3.30 0.83 -20.96
C ASP A 330 -4.82 1.04 -20.84
N ALA A 331 -5.34 2.16 -21.37
CA ALA A 331 -6.79 2.42 -21.46
C ALA A 331 -7.49 1.41 -22.38
N GLU A 332 -6.85 1.06 -23.50
CA GLU A 332 -7.32 0.05 -24.45
C GLU A 332 -7.35 -1.35 -23.82
N GLN A 333 -6.35 -1.72 -23.00
CA GLN A 333 -6.36 -2.98 -22.25
C GLN A 333 -7.48 -3.02 -21.18
N ASN A 334 -7.79 -1.88 -20.56
CA ASN A 334 -8.94 -1.76 -19.67
C ASN A 334 -10.28 -1.90 -20.42
N ALA A 335 -10.36 -1.37 -21.64
CA ALA A 335 -11.54 -1.44 -22.50
C ALA A 335 -11.75 -2.82 -23.15
N SER A 336 -10.69 -3.58 -23.40
CA SER A 336 -10.77 -4.85 -24.14
C SER A 336 -11.54 -5.94 -23.38
N ILE A 337 -12.47 -6.59 -24.08
CA ILE A 337 -13.21 -7.78 -23.59
C ILE A 337 -12.26 -8.98 -23.51
N ASN A 338 -11.38 -9.12 -24.50
CA ASN A 338 -10.41 -10.21 -24.57
C ASN A 338 -9.03 -9.73 -24.11
N ASN A 339 -8.92 -9.28 -22.86
CA ASN A 339 -7.64 -8.95 -22.27
C ASN A 339 -6.84 -10.24 -22.00
N ALA A 340 -5.90 -10.51 -22.89
CA ALA A 340 -5.06 -11.72 -22.90
C ALA A 340 -3.86 -11.63 -21.95
N SER A 341 -3.82 -10.67 -21.02
CA SER A 341 -2.75 -10.59 -20.01
C SER A 341 -2.61 -11.94 -19.32
N ALA A 342 -1.38 -12.47 -19.29
CA ALA A 342 -1.02 -13.66 -18.54
C ALA A 342 -1.03 -13.41 -17.02
N TYR A 343 -1.07 -12.14 -16.61
CA TYR A 343 -0.92 -11.72 -15.23
C TYR A 343 -2.26 -11.25 -14.66
N VAL A 344 -2.46 -11.52 -13.37
CA VAL A 344 -3.53 -10.98 -12.54
C VAL A 344 -3.09 -9.62 -12.01
N ASP A 345 -3.94 -8.61 -12.14
CA ASP A 345 -3.63 -7.29 -11.60
C ASP A 345 -3.57 -7.35 -10.06
N GLY A 346 -2.63 -6.60 -9.48
CA GLY A 346 -2.50 -6.49 -8.04
C GLY A 346 -1.13 -6.06 -7.55
N PHE A 347 -1.02 -6.06 -6.22
CA PHE A 347 0.22 -5.86 -5.49
C PHE A 347 0.97 -7.18 -5.32
N TYR A 348 2.29 -7.15 -5.55
CA TYR A 348 3.17 -8.29 -5.35
C TYR A 348 4.47 -7.85 -4.68
N SER A 349 5.02 -8.69 -3.81
CA SER A 349 6.32 -8.47 -3.17
C SER A 349 7.21 -9.70 -3.34
N SER A 350 8.46 -9.47 -3.69
CA SER A 350 9.44 -10.53 -3.95
C SER A 350 10.86 -10.07 -3.62
N TYR A 351 11.73 -11.07 -3.43
CA TYR A 351 13.12 -10.89 -3.02
C TYR A 351 14.05 -11.24 -4.18
N GLY A 352 15.16 -10.51 -4.30
CA GLY A 352 16.27 -10.87 -5.18
C GLY A 352 17.16 -11.97 -4.59
N THR A 353 18.30 -12.21 -5.20
CA THR A 353 19.30 -13.17 -4.72
C THR A 353 19.93 -12.68 -3.42
N ALA A 354 19.87 -13.51 -2.39
CA ALA A 354 20.38 -13.17 -1.08
C ALA A 354 21.90 -13.32 -0.96
N ARG A 355 22.48 -12.50 -0.06
CA ARG A 355 23.91 -12.45 0.23
C ARG A 355 24.15 -12.40 1.73
N SER A 356 25.39 -12.64 2.16
CA SER A 356 25.80 -12.56 3.58
C SER A 356 25.60 -11.18 4.21
N VAL A 357 25.47 -10.15 3.38
CA VAL A 357 25.24 -8.75 3.78
C VAL A 357 23.78 -8.31 3.65
N GLY A 358 22.87 -9.23 3.32
CA GLY A 358 21.44 -8.99 3.16
C GLY A 358 20.93 -9.20 1.72
N VAL A 359 19.80 -8.60 1.40
CA VAL A 359 19.07 -8.85 0.14
C VAL A 359 18.33 -7.58 -0.34
N GLU A 360 17.93 -7.58 -1.59
CA GLU A 360 17.05 -6.61 -2.23
C GLU A 360 15.62 -7.13 -2.26
N ARG A 361 14.65 -6.25 -2.04
CA ARG A 361 13.22 -6.53 -2.19
C ARG A 361 12.59 -5.50 -3.10
N ALA A 362 11.59 -5.93 -3.87
CA ALA A 362 10.73 -5.03 -4.64
C ALA A 362 9.27 -5.29 -4.26
N ASP A 363 8.56 -4.20 -3.96
CA ASP A 363 7.10 -4.19 -3.86
C ASP A 363 6.58 -3.53 -5.13
N VAL A 364 5.74 -4.21 -5.90
CA VAL A 364 5.30 -3.80 -7.23
C VAL A 364 3.78 -3.80 -7.36
N VAL A 365 3.28 -2.96 -8.27
CA VAL A 365 1.91 -3.05 -8.77
C VAL A 365 1.97 -3.44 -10.25
N ILE A 366 1.34 -4.57 -10.57
CA ILE A 366 1.21 -5.07 -11.93
C ILE A 366 -0.23 -4.84 -12.39
N ARG A 367 -0.40 -4.29 -13.59
CA ARG A 367 -1.70 -4.03 -14.18
C ARG A 367 -1.66 -4.23 -15.69
N ASN A 368 -2.61 -4.96 -16.25
CA ASN A 368 -2.63 -5.33 -17.66
C ASN A 368 -1.31 -5.98 -18.14
N GLY A 369 -0.59 -6.65 -17.25
CA GLY A 369 0.72 -7.25 -17.55
C GLY A 369 1.87 -6.24 -17.69
N LYS A 370 1.71 -5.01 -17.18
CA LYS A 370 2.77 -4.02 -17.05
C LYS A 370 3.02 -3.63 -15.61
N LEU A 371 4.27 -3.29 -15.32
CA LEU A 371 4.69 -2.65 -14.09
C LEU A 371 4.22 -1.19 -14.12
N VAL A 372 3.39 -0.80 -13.15
CA VAL A 372 2.84 0.56 -13.06
C VAL A 372 3.23 1.30 -11.78
N ASP A 373 3.77 0.58 -10.80
CA ASP A 373 4.38 1.16 -9.61
C ASP A 373 5.42 0.20 -9.04
N VAL A 374 6.49 0.74 -8.45
CA VAL A 374 7.55 -0.06 -7.82
C VAL A 374 8.20 0.71 -6.68
N LYS A 375 8.40 0.01 -5.56
CA LYS A 375 9.19 0.45 -4.43
C LYS A 375 10.31 -0.53 -4.15
N LEU A 376 11.54 -0.02 -4.16
CA LEU A 376 12.75 -0.81 -4.01
C LEU A 376 13.33 -0.67 -2.61
N PHE A 377 13.75 -1.79 -2.01
CA PHE A 377 14.27 -1.84 -0.65
C PHE A 377 15.63 -2.54 -0.58
N ARG A 378 16.49 -2.10 0.35
CA ARG A 378 17.74 -2.77 0.68
C ARG A 378 17.68 -3.26 2.12
N LEU A 379 17.58 -4.57 2.31
CA LEU A 379 17.39 -5.17 3.62
C LEU A 379 18.72 -5.60 4.24
N GLY A 380 18.96 -5.30 5.52
CA GLY A 380 20.17 -5.71 6.23
C GLY A 380 20.31 -7.23 6.41
N THR A 381 21.31 -7.66 7.17
CA THR A 381 21.50 -9.08 7.54
C THR A 381 20.36 -9.63 8.41
N ASN A 382 19.62 -8.76 9.08
CA ASN A 382 18.39 -9.06 9.81
C ASN A 382 17.12 -9.03 8.94
N LEU A 383 17.28 -8.81 7.62
CA LEU A 383 16.19 -8.64 6.65
C LEU A 383 15.19 -7.53 6.99
N ILE A 384 15.65 -6.51 7.69
CA ILE A 384 14.89 -5.28 7.94
C ILE A 384 15.38 -4.20 6.96
N ASP A 385 14.46 -3.39 6.45
CA ASP A 385 14.80 -2.29 5.54
C ASP A 385 15.76 -1.29 6.19
N ARG A 386 16.85 -1.00 5.49
CA ARG A 386 17.84 -0.02 5.93
C ARG A 386 17.44 1.41 5.60
N GLY A 387 16.54 1.62 4.63
CA GLY A 387 16.15 2.95 4.17
C GLY A 387 17.37 3.85 3.92
N ALA A 388 17.36 5.05 4.52
CA ALA A 388 18.45 6.02 4.41
C ALA A 388 19.77 5.59 5.05
N THR A 389 19.77 4.54 5.89
CA THR A 389 20.99 3.99 6.51
C THR A 389 21.68 2.95 5.64
N ALA A 390 21.16 2.64 4.46
CA ALA A 390 21.85 1.83 3.46
C ALA A 390 23.12 2.54 2.95
N TYR A 391 23.94 1.83 2.17
CA TYR A 391 25.12 2.43 1.54
C TYR A 391 24.70 3.62 0.64
N ALA A 392 25.44 4.73 0.71
CA ALA A 392 25.04 5.99 0.08
C ALA A 392 24.76 5.86 -1.43
N GLU A 393 25.57 5.08 -2.14
CA GLU A 393 25.38 4.84 -3.59
C GLU A 393 24.12 3.99 -3.86
N VAL A 394 23.77 3.05 -2.99
CA VAL A 394 22.51 2.28 -3.09
C VAL A 394 21.31 3.19 -2.88
N VAL A 395 21.38 4.12 -1.93
CA VAL A 395 20.31 5.11 -1.70
C VAL A 395 20.13 5.99 -2.93
N LYS A 396 21.22 6.48 -3.53
CA LYS A 396 21.18 7.29 -4.76
C LYS A 396 20.67 6.50 -5.97
N ALA A 397 20.97 5.20 -6.05
CA ALA A 397 20.59 4.34 -7.16
C ALA A 397 19.10 3.94 -7.18
N ASN A 398 18.40 4.08 -6.07
CA ASN A 398 17.00 3.65 -5.94
C ASN A 398 16.06 4.37 -6.94
N ALA A 399 16.13 5.71 -6.99
CA ALA A 399 15.32 6.51 -7.89
C ALA A 399 15.58 6.25 -9.38
N PRO A 400 16.84 6.26 -9.90
CA PRO A 400 17.09 5.98 -11.31
C PRO A 400 16.76 4.53 -11.70
N MET A 401 16.96 3.55 -10.81
CA MET A 401 16.54 2.17 -11.08
C MET A 401 15.01 2.05 -11.17
N THR A 402 14.29 2.71 -10.26
CA THR A 402 12.82 2.78 -10.30
C THR A 402 12.33 3.35 -11.62
N ALA A 403 12.88 4.48 -12.06
CA ALA A 403 12.56 5.09 -13.35
C ALA A 403 12.85 4.14 -14.53
N LYS A 404 13.99 3.43 -14.50
CA LYS A 404 14.37 2.49 -15.55
C LYS A 404 13.40 1.30 -15.65
N LEU A 405 12.98 0.73 -14.52
CA LEU A 405 12.01 -0.37 -14.47
C LEU A 405 10.62 0.07 -14.96
N LEU A 406 10.14 1.23 -14.52
CA LEU A 406 8.86 1.78 -14.95
C LEU A 406 8.86 2.10 -16.46
N ALA A 407 9.93 2.72 -16.97
CA ALA A 407 10.06 3.02 -18.39
C ALA A 407 10.10 1.75 -19.28
N ASN A 408 10.61 0.64 -18.74
CA ASN A 408 10.57 -0.67 -19.38
C ASN A 408 9.18 -1.34 -19.25
N GLY A 409 8.37 -0.93 -18.27
CA GLY A 409 7.05 -1.48 -17.97
C GLY A 409 7.08 -2.93 -17.49
N SER A 410 8.26 -3.43 -17.10
CA SER A 410 8.52 -4.79 -16.62
C SER A 410 9.93 -4.85 -16.02
N TYR A 411 10.34 -6.02 -15.56
CA TYR A 411 11.75 -6.34 -15.36
C TYR A 411 12.51 -6.30 -16.70
N ILE A 412 13.81 -6.02 -16.63
CA ILE A 412 14.73 -6.02 -17.77
C ILE A 412 15.18 -7.47 -18.01
N ALA A 413 14.70 -8.07 -19.10
CA ALA A 413 15.10 -9.41 -19.51
C ALA A 413 16.56 -9.41 -20.00
N ASN A 414 17.29 -10.50 -19.75
CA ASN A 414 18.71 -10.63 -20.10
C ASN A 414 19.57 -9.48 -19.55
N TYR A 415 19.33 -9.12 -18.29
CA TYR A 415 19.97 -8.01 -17.59
C TYR A 415 21.49 -8.01 -17.76
N ASP A 416 22.06 -6.94 -18.31
CA ASP A 416 23.51 -6.73 -18.39
C ASP A 416 23.94 -5.72 -17.34
N GLU A 417 24.68 -6.16 -16.33
CA GLU A 417 25.17 -5.31 -15.24
C GLU A 417 25.91 -4.04 -15.68
N LYS A 418 26.54 -4.03 -16.85
CA LYS A 418 27.28 -2.86 -17.36
C LYS A 418 26.37 -1.80 -18.00
N VAL A 419 25.25 -2.24 -18.55
CA VAL A 419 24.29 -1.39 -19.28
C VAL A 419 23.09 -1.04 -18.41
N ASP A 420 22.67 -2.00 -17.60
CA ASP A 420 21.47 -1.98 -16.77
C ASP A 420 21.73 -1.70 -15.30
N GLY A 421 22.97 -1.90 -14.85
CA GLY A 421 23.42 -1.51 -13.52
C GLY A 421 23.47 0.00 -13.35
N ILE A 422 23.04 0.47 -12.18
CA ILE A 422 23.38 1.83 -11.74
C ILE A 422 24.79 1.79 -11.14
N SER A 423 25.69 2.61 -11.67
CA SER A 423 27.07 2.71 -11.19
C SER A 423 27.12 2.96 -9.67
N GLY A 424 27.98 2.22 -8.97
CA GLY A 424 28.07 2.24 -7.50
C GLY A 424 27.05 1.36 -6.77
N ALA A 425 26.07 0.80 -7.48
CA ALA A 425 25.04 -0.08 -6.92
C ALA A 425 24.67 -1.25 -7.85
N THR A 426 25.56 -1.67 -8.75
CA THR A 426 25.31 -2.67 -9.79
C THR A 426 24.67 -3.95 -9.28
N GLU A 427 25.22 -4.54 -8.20
CA GLU A 427 24.65 -5.76 -7.61
C GLU A 427 23.24 -5.53 -7.04
N SER A 428 23.00 -4.37 -6.42
CA SER A 428 21.66 -4.02 -5.93
C SER A 428 20.68 -3.76 -7.08
N SER A 429 21.14 -3.16 -8.18
CA SER A 429 20.33 -3.01 -9.39
C SER A 429 19.92 -4.36 -9.97
N HIS A 430 20.83 -5.34 -10.03
CA HIS A 430 20.50 -6.70 -10.46
C HIS A 430 19.52 -7.38 -9.49
N GLY A 431 19.76 -7.29 -8.18
CA GLY A 431 18.87 -7.85 -7.16
C GLY A 431 17.45 -7.28 -7.19
N TRP A 432 17.31 -5.97 -7.41
CA TRP A 432 15.99 -5.34 -7.60
C TRP A 432 15.32 -5.78 -8.90
N ASN A 433 16.06 -5.90 -10.00
CA ASN A 433 15.50 -6.39 -11.26
C ASN A 433 14.95 -7.82 -11.12
N GLN A 434 15.71 -8.70 -10.48
CA GLN A 434 15.30 -10.08 -10.21
C GLN A 434 14.11 -10.16 -9.25
N ALA A 435 14.05 -9.27 -8.25
CA ALA A 435 12.89 -9.17 -7.37
C ALA A 435 11.61 -8.81 -8.16
N VAL A 436 11.71 -7.89 -9.13
CA VAL A 436 10.59 -7.55 -10.03
C VAL A 436 10.23 -8.74 -10.92
N GLU A 437 11.20 -9.42 -11.52
CA GLU A 437 10.98 -10.63 -12.34
C GLU A 437 10.18 -11.69 -11.57
N ARG A 438 10.61 -12.02 -10.36
CA ARG A 438 9.91 -12.98 -9.49
C ARG A 438 8.51 -12.51 -9.13
N ALA A 439 8.30 -11.21 -8.92
CA ALA A 439 6.96 -10.66 -8.66
C ALA A 439 6.02 -10.81 -9.87
N PHE A 440 6.54 -10.70 -11.11
CA PHE A 440 5.76 -11.03 -12.31
C PHE A 440 5.39 -12.52 -12.37
N GLU A 441 6.32 -13.41 -12.01
CA GLU A 441 6.02 -14.85 -11.92
C GLU A 441 4.93 -15.15 -10.87
N LYS A 442 4.94 -14.48 -9.70
CA LYS A 442 3.84 -14.57 -8.71
C LYS A 442 2.50 -14.10 -9.26
N ALA A 443 2.51 -13.17 -10.22
CA ALA A 443 1.31 -12.57 -10.78
C ALA A 443 0.66 -13.42 -11.88
N LEU A 444 1.28 -14.51 -12.32
CA LEU A 444 0.72 -15.35 -13.39
C LEU A 444 -0.65 -15.94 -13.01
N LYS A 445 -1.61 -15.85 -13.94
CA LYS A 445 -2.94 -16.49 -13.84
C LYS A 445 -2.83 -18.01 -13.74
N VAL A 446 -1.92 -18.57 -14.55
CA VAL A 446 -1.53 -19.97 -14.50
C VAL A 446 -0.16 -19.99 -13.83
N SER A 447 -0.12 -20.41 -12.57
CA SER A 447 1.11 -20.46 -11.80
C SER A 447 2.15 -21.33 -12.50
N ALA A 448 3.40 -20.87 -12.51
CA ALA A 448 4.52 -21.68 -12.95
C ALA A 448 4.67 -22.93 -12.09
N GLU A 449 5.23 -24.00 -12.65
CA GLU A 449 5.50 -25.23 -11.89
C GLU A 449 6.45 -24.96 -10.71
N GLY A 450 6.32 -25.78 -9.68
CA GLY A 450 7.09 -25.67 -8.45
C GLY A 450 6.52 -24.70 -7.43
N LYS A 451 6.93 -24.86 -6.19
CA LYS A 451 6.53 -24.06 -5.02
C LYS A 451 7.45 -22.88 -4.79
N TYR A 452 8.74 -23.04 -5.10
CA TYR A 452 9.79 -22.08 -4.79
C TYR A 452 10.51 -21.61 -6.05
N PHE A 453 10.94 -20.36 -6.04
CA PHE A 453 11.92 -19.86 -6.99
C PHE A 453 13.26 -20.55 -6.75
N ASP A 454 13.98 -20.84 -7.83
CA ASP A 454 15.36 -21.30 -7.74
C ASP A 454 16.30 -20.12 -7.39
N GLY A 455 17.38 -20.44 -6.70
CA GLY A 455 18.44 -19.50 -6.31
C GLY A 455 18.70 -19.44 -4.81
N LYS A 456 19.41 -18.38 -4.38
CA LYS A 456 19.81 -18.19 -2.98
C LYS A 456 18.86 -17.27 -2.24
N PHE A 457 18.36 -17.71 -1.09
CA PHE A 457 17.41 -16.98 -0.25
C PHE A 457 17.94 -16.85 1.18
N ALA A 458 17.72 -15.69 1.78
CA ALA A 458 18.02 -15.46 3.18
C ALA A 458 16.77 -15.66 4.03
N GLY A 459 16.94 -16.16 5.23
CA GLY A 459 15.94 -16.11 6.28
C GLY A 459 16.60 -15.85 7.62
N VAL A 460 15.87 -15.21 8.52
CA VAL A 460 16.32 -15.02 9.91
C VAL A 460 15.20 -15.38 10.86
N ASP A 461 15.54 -15.76 12.09
CA ASP A 461 14.53 -15.86 13.14
C ASP A 461 14.06 -14.47 13.60
N ASN A 462 12.91 -14.44 14.25
CA ASN A 462 12.30 -13.23 14.79
C ASN A 462 13.05 -12.62 15.99
N GLN A 463 14.07 -13.30 16.53
CA GLN A 463 14.90 -12.82 17.63
C GLN A 463 16.33 -12.48 17.19
N SER A 464 16.62 -12.53 15.88
CA SER A 464 17.95 -12.27 15.31
C SER A 464 19.06 -13.07 16.02
N LYS A 465 18.85 -14.38 16.21
CA LYS A 465 19.86 -15.34 16.70
C LYS A 465 20.62 -16.00 15.55
N VAL A 466 19.94 -16.24 14.43
CA VAL A 466 20.44 -16.95 13.26
C VAL A 466 20.10 -16.18 11.98
N LEU A 467 21.10 -16.05 11.10
CA LEU A 467 20.92 -15.80 9.68
C LEU A 467 21.23 -17.08 8.91
N LEU A 468 20.31 -17.48 8.05
CA LEU A 468 20.43 -18.65 7.19
C LEU A 468 20.37 -18.20 5.73
N LEU A 469 21.32 -18.66 4.92
CA LEU A 469 21.26 -18.59 3.46
C LEU A 469 20.99 -20.00 2.93
N ALA A 470 19.89 -20.19 2.21
CA ALA A 470 19.51 -21.44 1.58
C ALA A 470 19.64 -21.33 0.06
N ASP A 471 20.32 -22.27 -0.57
CA ASP A 471 20.26 -22.49 -2.01
C ASP A 471 19.09 -23.44 -2.31
N VAL A 472 18.13 -22.96 -3.09
CA VAL A 472 16.93 -23.70 -3.47
C VAL A 472 17.00 -24.02 -4.95
N ALA A 473 16.75 -25.28 -5.31
CA ALA A 473 16.68 -25.74 -6.70
C ALA A 473 15.65 -26.86 -6.82
N GLY A 474 14.71 -26.74 -7.75
CA GLY A 474 13.70 -27.77 -8.02
C GLY A 474 12.87 -28.12 -6.78
N ASP A 475 12.41 -27.09 -6.05
CA ASP A 475 11.68 -27.19 -4.77
C ASP A 475 12.45 -27.82 -3.59
N GLN A 476 13.75 -28.03 -3.73
CA GLN A 476 14.58 -28.62 -2.68
C GLN A 476 15.65 -27.64 -2.19
N VAL A 477 15.94 -27.69 -0.88
CA VAL A 477 17.09 -26.99 -0.31
C VAL A 477 18.32 -27.84 -0.56
N THR A 478 19.27 -27.31 -1.34
CA THR A 478 20.46 -28.02 -1.80
C THR A 478 21.72 -27.65 -1.03
N ALA A 479 21.77 -26.44 -0.47
CA ALA A 479 22.84 -26.00 0.41
C ALA A 479 22.35 -24.99 1.45
N ILE A 480 23.02 -24.95 2.60
CA ILE A 480 22.73 -24.02 3.70
C ILE A 480 24.05 -23.41 4.19
N LYS A 481 24.10 -22.08 4.32
CA LYS A 481 25.10 -21.38 5.13
C LYS A 481 24.40 -20.77 6.35
N LEU A 482 24.81 -21.22 7.54
CA LEU A 482 24.24 -20.77 8.80
C LEU A 482 25.23 -19.85 9.56
N SER A 483 24.70 -18.70 9.95
CA SER A 483 25.42 -17.64 10.66
C SER A 483 24.75 -17.31 11.98
N LEU A 484 25.56 -17.11 13.02
CA LEU A 484 25.09 -16.76 14.35
C LEU A 484 25.23 -15.26 14.58
N PHE A 485 24.23 -14.65 15.20
CA PHE A 485 24.32 -13.29 15.70
C PHE A 485 24.95 -13.28 17.10
N GLY A 486 25.77 -12.27 17.36
CA GLY A 486 26.29 -11.93 18.68
C GLY A 486 25.26 -11.14 19.50
N THR A 487 25.58 -10.91 20.76
CA THR A 487 24.75 -10.11 21.67
C THR A 487 24.65 -8.62 21.26
N ASP A 488 25.55 -8.17 20.40
CA ASP A 488 25.55 -6.84 19.79
C ASP A 488 24.66 -6.73 18.55
N GLY A 489 23.96 -7.82 18.17
CA GLY A 489 23.09 -7.89 17.01
C GLY A 489 23.84 -7.95 15.67
N LYS A 490 25.16 -8.20 15.68
CA LYS A 490 25.97 -8.39 14.48
C LYS A 490 26.28 -9.86 14.26
N ILE A 491 26.54 -10.24 13.01
CA ILE A 491 26.98 -11.60 12.71
C ILE A 491 28.36 -11.85 13.30
N ILE A 492 28.51 -12.96 14.01
CA ILE A 492 29.80 -13.47 14.48
C ILE A 492 30.54 -14.02 13.27
N ALA A 493 31.68 -13.40 12.95
CA ALA A 493 32.55 -13.85 11.85
C ALA A 493 32.97 -15.31 12.04
N ASP A 494 33.05 -16.07 10.95
CA ASP A 494 33.23 -17.53 10.97
C ASP A 494 34.52 -17.95 11.69
N ASP A 495 35.58 -17.16 11.54
CA ASP A 495 36.88 -17.31 12.20
C ASP A 495 36.87 -16.99 13.70
N LYS A 496 35.92 -16.16 14.15
CA LYS A 496 35.76 -15.73 15.55
C LYS A 496 34.81 -16.62 16.36
N ARG A 497 34.23 -17.65 15.75
CA ARG A 497 33.36 -18.62 16.45
C ARG A 497 34.19 -19.52 17.35
N THR A 498 33.64 -19.84 18.52
CA THR A 498 34.21 -20.88 19.40
C THR A 498 34.04 -22.26 18.75
N ASP A 499 34.84 -23.26 19.17
CA ASP A 499 34.74 -24.62 18.62
C ASP A 499 33.36 -25.25 18.87
N ALA A 500 32.74 -24.93 20.01
CA ALA A 500 31.36 -25.32 20.31
C ALA A 500 30.35 -24.69 19.33
N GLN A 501 30.51 -23.41 18.98
CA GLN A 501 29.66 -22.74 18.00
C GLN A 501 29.85 -23.30 16.58
N LYS A 502 31.09 -23.62 16.19
CA LYS A 502 31.37 -24.27 14.90
C LYS A 502 30.68 -25.63 14.83
N SER A 503 30.88 -26.48 15.84
CA SER A 503 30.23 -27.79 15.91
C SER A 503 28.71 -27.70 15.90
N LEU A 504 28.13 -26.75 16.63
CA LEU A 504 26.68 -26.49 16.62
C LEU A 504 26.18 -26.12 15.22
N VAL A 505 26.87 -25.21 14.54
CA VAL A 505 26.52 -24.77 13.19
C VAL A 505 26.58 -25.94 12.20
N ASP A 506 27.61 -26.78 12.28
CA ASP A 506 27.78 -27.94 11.40
C ASP A 506 26.65 -28.96 11.62
N GLN A 507 26.32 -29.28 12.87
CA GLN A 507 25.22 -30.19 13.21
C GLN A 507 23.87 -29.66 12.74
N LEU A 508 23.57 -28.38 12.97
CA LEU A 508 22.32 -27.76 12.51
C LEU A 508 22.24 -27.73 10.98
N THR A 509 23.34 -27.37 10.31
CA THR A 509 23.39 -27.31 8.84
C THR A 509 23.12 -28.70 8.25
N ALA A 510 23.77 -29.74 8.76
CA ALA A 510 23.53 -31.12 8.32
C ALA A 510 22.09 -31.58 8.61
N GLY A 511 21.57 -31.29 9.81
CA GLY A 511 20.20 -31.64 10.20
C GLY A 511 19.14 -30.97 9.33
N LEU A 512 19.29 -29.67 9.06
CA LEU A 512 18.38 -28.89 8.21
C LEU A 512 18.43 -29.33 6.74
N LEU A 513 19.61 -29.70 6.22
CA LEU A 513 19.73 -30.24 4.86
C LEU A 513 19.06 -31.61 4.72
N ALA A 514 19.21 -32.48 5.72
CA ALA A 514 18.66 -33.82 5.68
C ALA A 514 17.15 -33.87 5.95
N ASN A 515 16.67 -33.07 6.91
CA ASN A 515 15.31 -33.18 7.45
C ASN A 515 14.50 -31.88 7.35
N GLY A 516 15.03 -30.82 6.75
CA GLY A 516 14.37 -29.52 6.71
C GLY A 516 14.03 -29.01 8.11
N VAL A 517 12.84 -28.44 8.26
CA VAL A 517 12.36 -27.90 9.53
C VAL A 517 12.01 -28.98 10.57
N ASP A 518 11.97 -30.26 10.17
CA ASP A 518 11.68 -31.39 11.06
C ASP A 518 12.96 -31.91 11.77
N THR A 519 14.10 -31.25 11.57
CA THR A 519 15.33 -31.58 12.31
C THR A 519 15.11 -31.54 13.82
N ALA A 520 15.64 -32.56 14.51
CA ALA A 520 15.62 -32.62 15.97
C ALA A 520 16.42 -31.47 16.58
N ASP A 521 16.01 -31.04 17.78
CA ASP A 521 16.76 -30.06 18.54
C ASP A 521 18.06 -30.67 19.08
N ILE A 522 19.12 -29.87 19.12
CA ILE A 522 20.39 -30.27 19.72
C ILE A 522 20.27 -30.02 21.22
N ALA A 523 20.51 -31.06 22.01
CA ALA A 523 20.38 -31.00 23.47
C ALA A 523 21.23 -29.86 24.06
N GLY A 524 20.61 -29.00 24.87
CA GLY A 524 21.22 -27.81 25.46
C GLY A 524 21.39 -26.63 24.50
N GLN A 525 20.91 -26.72 23.27
CA GLN A 525 20.92 -25.67 22.24
C GLN A 525 19.55 -25.48 21.58
N GLU A 526 18.47 -25.88 22.27
CA GLU A 526 17.10 -25.91 21.76
C GLU A 526 16.65 -24.55 21.22
N ALA A 527 17.04 -23.46 21.87
CA ALA A 527 16.72 -22.10 21.42
C ALA A 527 17.37 -21.74 20.07
N VAL A 528 18.61 -22.19 19.83
CA VAL A 528 19.31 -21.95 18.56
C VAL A 528 18.80 -22.91 17.48
N SER A 529 18.48 -24.16 17.84
CA SER A 529 17.81 -25.11 16.94
C SER A 529 16.46 -24.59 16.46
N ALA A 530 15.62 -24.06 17.35
CA ALA A 530 14.36 -23.42 17.00
C ALA A 530 14.56 -22.19 16.10
N ALA A 531 15.55 -21.35 16.40
CA ALA A 531 15.89 -20.19 15.57
C ALA A 531 16.33 -20.61 14.16
N ALA A 532 17.14 -21.66 14.04
CA ALA A 532 17.61 -22.17 12.75
C ALA A 532 16.45 -22.71 11.89
N LYS A 533 15.51 -23.45 12.50
CA LYS A 533 14.27 -23.91 11.85
C LYS A 533 13.38 -22.75 11.40
N ALA A 534 13.23 -21.74 12.25
CA ALA A 534 12.47 -20.52 11.93
C ALA A 534 13.12 -19.74 10.78
N ALA A 535 14.44 -19.61 10.77
CA ALA A 535 15.20 -18.98 9.69
C ALA A 535 15.06 -19.74 8.37
N LEU A 536 15.07 -21.08 8.38
CA LEU A 536 14.80 -21.87 7.18
C LEU A 536 13.37 -21.65 6.66
N THR A 537 12.38 -21.64 7.55
CA THR A 537 10.98 -21.35 7.18
C THR A 537 10.85 -19.98 6.53
N ASP A 538 11.51 -18.96 7.08
CA ASP A 538 11.51 -17.60 6.54
C ASP A 538 12.22 -17.53 5.18
N ALA A 539 13.35 -18.22 5.00
CA ALA A 539 14.04 -18.32 3.71
C ALA A 539 13.15 -18.96 2.63
N LEU A 540 12.47 -20.06 2.96
CA LEU A 540 11.52 -20.70 2.05
C LEU A 540 10.30 -19.82 1.76
N THR A 541 9.86 -19.00 2.71
CA THR A 541 8.77 -18.05 2.47
C THR A 541 9.22 -16.93 1.52
N ASN A 542 10.46 -16.43 1.67
CA ASN A 542 11.08 -15.49 0.73
C ASN A 542 11.27 -16.11 -0.68
N ALA A 543 11.46 -17.43 -0.75
CA ALA A 543 11.55 -18.19 -1.99
C ALA A 543 10.19 -18.55 -2.59
N SER A 544 9.08 -18.39 -1.87
CA SER A 544 7.77 -18.87 -2.32
C SER A 544 7.28 -18.11 -3.55
N LYS A 545 6.73 -18.84 -4.52
CA LYS A 545 6.02 -18.29 -5.68
C LYS A 545 4.61 -17.77 -5.36
N VAL A 546 4.18 -17.90 -4.10
CA VAL A 546 2.87 -17.43 -3.64
C VAL A 546 3.03 -16.06 -2.98
N GLN A 547 2.07 -15.17 -3.21
CA GLN A 547 2.00 -13.88 -2.52
C GLN A 547 1.43 -14.07 -1.11
N GLY A 548 2.14 -13.55 -0.11
CA GLY A 548 1.66 -13.53 1.27
C GLY A 548 0.50 -12.55 1.49
N THR A 549 -0.25 -12.76 2.59
CA THR A 549 -1.44 -11.96 2.94
C THR A 549 -1.11 -10.56 3.46
N TYR A 550 0.09 -10.37 4.00
CA TYR A 550 0.52 -9.12 4.63
C TYR A 550 1.70 -8.51 3.88
N LYS A 551 1.71 -7.19 3.80
CA LYS A 551 2.82 -6.35 3.37
C LYS A 551 3.90 -6.37 4.43
N ASP A 552 5.14 -6.38 4.00
CA ASP A 552 6.29 -6.31 4.88
C ASP A 552 6.65 -4.86 5.20
N GLY A 553 6.89 -4.56 6.47
CA GLY A 553 7.20 -3.21 6.93
C GLY A 553 6.86 -3.00 8.41
N THR A 554 7.06 -1.76 8.87
CA THR A 554 6.69 -1.36 10.25
C THR A 554 5.37 -0.61 10.24
N PHE A 555 4.43 -1.07 11.05
CA PHE A 555 3.07 -0.55 11.14
C PHE A 555 2.82 -0.03 12.55
N THR A 556 2.48 1.26 12.65
CA THR A 556 2.10 1.89 13.91
C THR A 556 0.58 1.82 14.10
N ALA A 557 0.17 1.29 15.24
CA ALA A 557 -1.22 1.20 15.65
C ALA A 557 -1.39 1.48 17.14
N TYR A 558 -2.64 1.70 17.53
CA TYR A 558 -3.01 2.10 18.88
C TYR A 558 -4.13 1.21 19.40
N GLY A 559 -4.10 0.93 20.70
CA GLY A 559 -5.21 0.31 21.41
C GLY A 559 -6.32 1.30 21.70
N ASP A 560 -7.36 0.84 22.37
CA ASP A 560 -8.44 1.73 22.80
C ASP A 560 -7.94 2.76 23.81
N ALA A 561 -8.31 4.01 23.54
CA ALA A 561 -7.96 5.16 24.35
C ALA A 561 -8.99 5.44 25.45
N TYR A 562 -8.56 6.19 26.45
CA TYR A 562 -9.41 6.77 27.49
C TYR A 562 -8.83 8.10 27.96
N ASP A 563 -9.41 8.72 28.99
CA ASP A 563 -9.09 10.08 29.47
C ASP A 563 -7.66 10.26 30.04
N LYS A 564 -6.80 9.24 29.97
CA LYS A 564 -5.38 9.30 30.36
C LYS A 564 -4.42 8.86 29.26
N GLY A 565 -4.89 8.78 28.01
CA GLY A 565 -4.08 8.42 26.85
C GLY A 565 -4.44 7.07 26.24
N THR A 566 -3.48 6.45 25.56
CA THR A 566 -3.63 5.14 24.91
C THR A 566 -2.33 4.33 24.99
N ASN A 567 -2.35 3.12 24.45
CA ASN A 567 -1.18 2.27 24.30
C ASN A 567 -0.86 2.14 22.80
N LYS A 568 0.42 2.24 22.46
CA LYS A 568 0.95 2.25 21.10
C LYS A 568 1.74 0.97 20.85
N ALA A 569 1.61 0.42 19.66
CA ALA A 569 2.48 -0.63 19.14
C ALA A 569 3.05 -0.20 17.79
N ASP A 570 4.38 -0.27 17.65
CA ASP A 570 5.06 -0.27 16.35
C ASP A 570 5.48 -1.72 16.06
N VAL A 571 4.81 -2.36 15.10
CA VAL A 571 5.00 -3.77 14.76
C VAL A 571 5.70 -3.88 13.42
N THR A 572 6.88 -4.50 13.37
CA THR A 572 7.53 -4.85 12.11
C THR A 572 7.13 -6.25 11.69
N LEU A 573 6.49 -6.35 10.53
CA LEU A 573 6.09 -7.58 9.90
C LEU A 573 7.04 -7.94 8.75
N ARG A 574 7.40 -9.22 8.67
CA ARG A 574 8.05 -9.85 7.53
C ARG A 574 7.39 -11.19 7.27
N ASN A 575 6.89 -11.41 6.06
CA ASN A 575 6.14 -12.61 5.69
C ASN A 575 4.96 -12.90 6.64
N GLY A 576 4.28 -11.85 7.12
CA GLY A 576 3.23 -11.97 8.12
C GLY A 576 3.70 -12.35 9.53
N LYS A 577 5.01 -12.44 9.77
CA LYS A 577 5.59 -12.69 11.09
C LYS A 577 6.04 -11.41 11.78
N ILE A 578 5.77 -11.27 13.08
CA ILE A 578 6.31 -10.25 13.97
C ILE A 578 7.81 -10.51 14.13
N VAL A 579 8.63 -9.62 13.58
CA VAL A 579 10.09 -9.66 13.71
C VAL A 579 10.63 -8.53 14.59
N ASN A 580 9.79 -7.54 14.91
CA ASN A 580 10.07 -6.54 15.92
C ASN A 580 8.75 -5.99 16.46
N VAL A 581 8.74 -5.61 17.73
CA VAL A 581 7.59 -4.96 18.36
C VAL A 581 8.05 -3.98 19.43
N ALA A 582 7.77 -2.71 19.23
CA ALA A 582 7.99 -1.67 20.23
C ALA A 582 6.65 -1.25 20.84
N LEU A 583 6.49 -1.51 22.13
CA LEU A 583 5.28 -1.21 22.89
C LEU A 583 5.53 0.00 23.79
N SER A 584 4.60 0.94 23.83
CA SER A 584 4.67 2.06 24.75
C SER A 584 3.29 2.53 25.20
N ARG A 585 3.26 3.25 26.33
CA ARG A 585 2.07 3.97 26.79
C ARG A 585 2.24 5.44 26.50
N VAL A 586 1.29 6.03 25.79
CA VAL A 586 1.31 7.45 25.44
C VAL A 586 0.24 8.22 26.23
N GLY A 587 0.56 9.46 26.62
CA GLY A 587 -0.37 10.35 27.30
C GLY A 587 -1.42 10.98 26.37
N MET A 588 -2.26 11.87 26.91
CA MET A 588 -3.24 12.63 26.11
C MET A 588 -2.58 13.53 25.06
N ASN A 589 -1.33 13.94 25.28
CA ASN A 589 -0.53 14.67 24.30
C ASN A 589 0.13 13.76 23.22
N MET A 590 -0.16 12.46 23.20
CA MET A 590 0.47 11.47 22.31
C MET A 590 2.00 11.36 22.48
N VAL A 591 2.53 11.73 23.65
CA VAL A 591 3.94 11.57 24.01
C VAL A 591 4.12 10.31 24.83
N ASP A 592 5.17 9.54 24.55
CA ASP A 592 5.55 8.36 25.32
C ASP A 592 5.84 8.75 26.78
N LEU A 593 5.15 8.08 27.71
CA LEU A 593 5.30 8.32 29.13
C LEU A 593 6.56 7.68 29.71
N GLY A 594 7.10 6.62 29.10
CA GLY A 594 8.25 5.88 29.62
C GLY A 594 8.11 5.56 31.11
N LYS A 595 9.02 6.10 31.93
CA LYS A 595 9.02 5.93 33.41
C LYS A 595 7.83 6.59 34.12
N ALA A 596 7.12 7.51 33.47
CA ALA A 596 5.90 8.12 33.98
C ALA A 596 4.65 7.27 33.72
N ALA A 597 4.76 6.17 32.98
CA ALA A 597 3.68 5.19 32.86
C ALA A 597 3.43 4.48 34.21
N TYR A 598 2.28 3.82 34.36
CA TYR A 598 1.99 3.01 35.55
C TYR A 598 3.07 1.93 35.76
N ALA A 599 3.46 1.69 37.01
CA ALA A 599 4.56 0.78 37.33
C ALA A 599 4.30 -0.65 36.83
N GLU A 600 3.05 -1.09 36.88
CA GLU A 600 2.59 -2.38 36.37
C GLU A 600 2.71 -2.46 34.85
N VAL A 601 2.44 -1.37 34.13
CA VAL A 601 2.60 -1.30 32.67
C VAL A 601 4.07 -1.35 32.28
N GLN A 602 4.94 -0.65 33.02
CA GLN A 602 6.39 -0.72 32.81
C GLN A 602 6.92 -2.16 32.97
N LYS A 603 6.39 -2.90 33.96
CA LYS A 603 6.73 -4.32 34.17
C LYS A 603 6.13 -5.24 33.10
N ALA A 604 4.94 -4.92 32.60
CA ALA A 604 4.24 -5.73 31.61
C ALA A 604 4.83 -5.60 30.19
N ILE A 605 5.32 -4.42 29.80
CA ILE A 605 5.84 -4.16 28.44
C ILE A 605 6.90 -5.20 28.02
N PRO A 606 7.98 -5.44 28.78
CA PRO A 606 9.00 -6.42 28.39
C PRO A 606 8.45 -7.85 28.24
N VAL A 607 7.51 -8.25 29.10
CA VAL A 607 6.86 -9.57 29.06
C VAL A 607 6.01 -9.71 27.80
N LEU A 608 5.18 -8.71 27.51
CA LEU A 608 4.35 -8.68 26.30
C LEU A 608 5.19 -8.65 25.03
N THR A 609 6.26 -7.85 24.99
CA THR A 609 7.20 -7.81 23.87
C THR A 609 7.79 -9.19 23.59
N ALA A 610 8.29 -9.88 24.63
CA ALA A 610 8.82 -11.24 24.49
C ALA A 610 7.75 -12.23 23.99
N ASN A 611 6.53 -12.15 24.54
CA ASN A 611 5.44 -13.04 24.16
C ASN A 611 4.94 -12.81 22.72
N PHE A 612 4.82 -11.56 22.27
CA PHE A 612 4.45 -11.26 20.88
C PHE A 612 5.51 -11.71 19.89
N LEU A 613 6.79 -11.49 20.20
CA LEU A 613 7.89 -12.00 19.37
C LEU A 613 7.82 -13.53 19.30
N ALA A 614 7.68 -14.22 20.44
CA ALA A 614 7.57 -15.68 20.46
C ALA A 614 6.34 -16.20 19.69
N ALA A 615 5.20 -15.52 19.81
CA ALA A 615 3.97 -15.88 19.11
C ALA A 615 4.11 -15.77 17.59
N GLY A 616 4.80 -14.73 17.11
CA GLY A 616 5.22 -14.59 15.72
C GLY A 616 4.11 -14.30 14.71
N THR A 617 2.93 -14.91 14.78
CA THR A 617 1.83 -14.68 13.81
C THR A 617 0.68 -13.88 14.42
N ARG A 618 -0.28 -13.43 13.59
CA ARG A 618 -1.48 -12.74 14.06
C ARG A 618 -2.30 -13.62 15.00
N GLU A 619 -2.49 -14.88 14.63
CA GLU A 619 -3.25 -15.87 15.40
C GLU A 619 -2.56 -16.16 16.74
N GLY A 620 -1.23 -16.34 16.72
CA GLY A 620 -0.45 -16.51 17.94
C GLY A 620 -0.53 -15.26 18.84
N ALA A 621 -0.40 -14.07 18.26
CA ALA A 621 -0.47 -12.80 19.00
C ALA A 621 -1.84 -12.60 19.69
N ALA A 622 -2.93 -13.09 19.08
CA ALA A 622 -4.26 -13.07 19.70
C ALA A 622 -4.32 -13.92 20.98
N GLN A 623 -3.55 -15.02 21.05
CA GLN A 623 -3.47 -15.92 22.20
C GLN A 623 -2.52 -15.44 23.31
N VAL A 624 -1.74 -14.36 23.11
CA VAL A 624 -0.86 -13.85 24.16
C VAL A 624 -1.66 -13.41 25.38
N ASP A 625 -1.31 -13.92 26.56
CA ASP A 625 -2.02 -13.59 27.81
C ASP A 625 -1.78 -12.15 28.27
N ALA A 626 -2.80 -11.58 28.89
CA ALA A 626 -2.68 -10.30 29.57
C ALA A 626 -1.85 -10.44 30.85
N VAL A 627 -1.00 -9.45 31.15
CA VAL A 627 -0.19 -9.46 32.37
C VAL A 627 -1.03 -8.99 33.56
N SER A 628 -1.04 -9.78 34.64
CA SER A 628 -1.74 -9.43 35.88
C SER A 628 -1.27 -8.09 36.45
N GLY A 629 -2.20 -7.28 36.95
CA GLY A 629 -1.96 -5.90 37.38
C GLY A 629 -1.89 -4.87 36.25
N ALA A 630 -1.74 -5.30 34.99
CA ALA A 630 -1.73 -4.44 33.81
C ALA A 630 -2.75 -4.90 32.75
N THR A 631 -3.83 -5.57 33.16
CA THR A 631 -4.77 -6.26 32.25
C THR A 631 -5.36 -5.33 31.19
N SER A 632 -5.83 -4.15 31.57
CA SER A 632 -6.40 -3.16 30.62
C SER A 632 -5.37 -2.68 29.59
N SER A 633 -4.17 -2.31 30.03
CA SER A 633 -3.08 -1.92 29.12
C SER A 633 -2.60 -3.08 28.26
N SER A 634 -2.57 -4.31 28.79
CA SER A 634 -2.22 -5.51 28.02
C SER A 634 -3.21 -5.74 26.88
N ASN A 635 -4.51 -5.68 27.17
CA ASN A 635 -5.56 -5.83 26.15
C ASN A 635 -5.50 -4.73 25.09
N ALA A 636 -5.23 -3.48 25.49
CA ALA A 636 -5.04 -2.39 24.54
C ALA A 636 -3.79 -2.58 23.66
N LEU A 637 -2.67 -3.08 24.21
CA LEU A 637 -1.47 -3.41 23.43
C LEU A 637 -1.73 -4.58 22.47
N LYS A 638 -2.47 -5.61 22.90
CA LYS A 638 -2.93 -6.70 22.01
C LYS A 638 -3.76 -6.17 20.85
N ALA A 639 -4.73 -5.30 21.13
CA ALA A 639 -5.54 -4.66 20.10
C ALA A 639 -4.70 -3.79 19.14
N ALA A 640 -3.69 -3.09 19.66
CA ALA A 640 -2.75 -2.35 18.82
C ALA A 640 -1.98 -3.27 17.87
N VAL A 641 -1.51 -4.43 18.34
CA VAL A 641 -0.80 -5.42 17.51
C VAL A 641 -1.73 -6.01 16.42
N ASP A 642 -2.97 -6.37 16.76
CA ASP A 642 -3.94 -6.85 15.77
C ASP A 642 -4.28 -5.78 14.71
N ARG A 643 -4.45 -4.52 15.13
CA ARG A 643 -4.67 -3.40 14.22
C ARG A 643 -3.46 -3.15 13.32
N ALA A 644 -2.23 -3.38 13.80
CA ALA A 644 -1.03 -3.30 12.96
C ALA A 644 -1.04 -4.36 11.84
N TYR A 645 -1.52 -5.57 12.12
CA TYR A 645 -1.79 -6.58 11.08
C TYR A 645 -2.87 -6.13 10.11
N GLY A 646 -3.96 -5.54 10.61
CA GLY A 646 -5.01 -4.98 9.75
C GLY A 646 -4.51 -3.94 8.76
N LYS A 647 -3.56 -3.08 9.18
CA LYS A 647 -2.88 -2.08 8.32
C LYS A 647 -1.94 -2.70 7.29
N ALA A 648 -1.47 -3.90 7.56
CA ALA A 648 -0.53 -4.61 6.71
C ALA A 648 -1.21 -5.46 5.64
N GLU A 649 -2.53 -5.65 5.68
CA GLU A 649 -3.24 -6.51 4.73
C GLU A 649 -2.94 -6.07 3.26
N VAL A 650 -2.54 -7.03 2.42
CA VAL A 650 -2.37 -6.82 0.97
C VAL A 650 -3.72 -6.59 0.32
N VAL A 651 -4.68 -7.42 0.68
CA VAL A 651 -6.10 -7.29 0.35
C VAL A 651 -6.81 -6.86 1.61
N GLU A 652 -7.27 -5.61 1.67
CA GLU A 652 -8.02 -5.08 2.82
C GLU A 652 -9.30 -5.88 3.03
N THR A 653 -9.31 -6.70 4.08
CA THR A 653 -10.50 -7.47 4.46
C THR A 653 -11.61 -6.48 4.80
N GLU A 654 -12.80 -6.67 4.20
CA GLU A 654 -13.99 -5.81 4.30
C GLU A 654 -13.86 -4.38 3.70
N LYS A 655 -12.66 -3.95 3.25
CA LYS A 655 -12.39 -2.57 2.78
C LYS A 655 -12.95 -1.52 3.77
N ALA A 656 -12.74 -1.76 5.06
CA ALA A 656 -13.16 -0.87 6.13
C ALA A 656 -12.28 0.39 6.18
N ALA A 657 -12.88 1.58 6.30
CA ALA A 657 -12.13 2.83 6.40
C ALA A 657 -11.38 2.97 7.74
N TYR A 658 -12.03 2.59 8.84
CA TYR A 658 -11.48 2.71 10.19
C TYR A 658 -11.66 1.40 10.95
N PHE A 659 -10.71 1.11 11.84
CA PHE A 659 -10.92 0.13 12.90
C PHE A 659 -12.00 0.61 13.85
N ASP A 660 -12.79 -0.31 14.40
CA ASP A 660 -13.70 0.01 15.50
C ASP A 660 -12.93 0.15 16.82
N GLY A 661 -13.33 1.13 17.64
CA GLY A 661 -12.67 1.42 18.90
C GLY A 661 -12.70 2.90 19.29
N ILE A 662 -11.82 3.25 20.22
CA ILE A 662 -11.64 4.63 20.68
C ILE A 662 -10.20 5.06 20.40
N PHE A 663 -10.04 6.11 19.60
CA PHE A 663 -8.75 6.62 19.16
C PHE A 663 -8.57 8.05 19.64
N ILE A 664 -7.34 8.44 19.91
CA ILE A 664 -7.03 9.82 20.30
C ILE A 664 -5.99 10.40 19.35
N GLY A 665 -6.08 11.70 19.13
CA GLY A 665 -5.11 12.50 18.40
C GLY A 665 -4.90 13.83 19.09
N ALA A 666 -3.72 14.41 18.93
CA ALA A 666 -3.38 15.70 19.50
C ALA A 666 -3.03 16.71 18.40
N SER A 667 -3.32 17.99 18.62
CA SER A 667 -2.88 19.10 17.76
C SER A 667 -1.35 19.12 17.64
N ALA A 668 -0.82 19.82 16.63
CA ALA A 668 0.63 19.85 16.42
C ALA A 668 1.40 20.37 17.65
N ASP A 669 0.84 21.38 18.33
CA ASP A 669 1.39 22.00 19.55
C ASP A 669 1.04 21.26 20.85
N LYS A 670 0.33 20.13 20.75
CA LYS A 670 -0.10 19.29 21.89
C LYS A 670 -1.02 19.99 22.90
N SER A 671 -1.64 21.10 22.56
CA SER A 671 -2.55 21.84 23.44
C SER A 671 -4.01 21.36 23.39
N VAL A 672 -4.39 20.62 22.34
CA VAL A 672 -5.74 20.04 22.19
C VAL A 672 -5.61 18.56 21.87
N ASN A 673 -6.41 17.73 22.53
CA ASN A 673 -6.61 16.33 22.20
C ASN A 673 -8.08 16.11 21.82
N VAL A 674 -8.31 15.26 20.82
CA VAL A 674 -9.65 14.79 20.50
C VAL A 674 -9.66 13.27 20.52
N MET A 675 -10.60 12.74 21.29
CA MET A 675 -10.96 11.33 21.31
C MET A 675 -12.08 11.10 20.32
N VAL A 676 -11.88 10.16 19.40
CA VAL A 676 -12.82 9.77 18.36
C VAL A 676 -13.22 8.32 18.61
N THR A 677 -14.53 8.07 18.73
CA THR A 677 -15.07 6.71 18.75
C THR A 677 -15.51 6.35 17.34
N THR A 678 -15.03 5.21 16.86
CA THR A 678 -15.42 4.60 15.60
C THR A 678 -16.25 3.34 15.87
N LYS A 679 -17.35 3.20 15.13
CA LYS A 679 -18.24 2.04 15.17
C LYS A 679 -18.72 1.75 13.75
N PHE A 680 -18.86 0.47 13.39
CA PHE A 680 -19.22 0.07 12.03
C PHE A 680 -18.28 0.72 10.99
N ASN A 681 -17.00 0.82 11.36
CA ASN A 681 -15.91 1.37 10.57
C ASN A 681 -16.09 2.85 10.19
N VAL A 682 -16.91 3.60 10.93
CA VAL A 682 -17.12 5.04 10.74
C VAL A 682 -16.97 5.83 12.05
N PRO A 683 -16.47 7.09 12.03
CA PRO A 683 -16.42 7.94 13.21
C PRO A 683 -17.83 8.36 13.64
N VAL A 684 -18.23 8.09 14.88
CA VAL A 684 -19.61 8.33 15.36
C VAL A 684 -19.72 9.35 16.49
N THR A 685 -18.74 9.43 17.38
CA THR A 685 -18.72 10.39 18.51
C THR A 685 -17.33 10.94 18.73
N MET A 686 -17.25 12.17 19.24
CA MET A 686 -15.98 12.84 19.53
C MET A 686 -16.03 13.53 20.91
N VAL A 687 -14.90 13.56 21.62
CA VAL A 687 -14.72 14.25 22.90
C VAL A 687 -13.44 15.07 22.84
N VAL A 688 -13.52 16.36 23.18
CA VAL A 688 -12.41 17.33 23.12
C VAL A 688 -11.85 17.57 24.51
N TYR A 689 -10.52 17.49 24.63
CA TYR A 689 -9.76 17.79 25.82
C TYR A 689 -8.75 18.89 25.53
N TYR A 690 -8.73 19.93 26.35
CA TYR A 690 -7.66 20.94 26.32
C TYR A 690 -6.57 20.54 27.31
N LEU A 691 -5.32 20.71 26.92
CA LEU A 691 -4.16 20.24 27.68
C LEU A 691 -3.35 21.41 28.24
N ASP A 692 -2.71 21.19 29.38
CA ASP A 692 -1.68 22.08 29.91
C ASP A 692 -0.32 21.84 29.23
N ASP A 693 0.70 22.62 29.61
CA ASP A 693 2.07 22.52 29.12
C ASP A 693 2.74 21.17 29.44
N LYS A 694 2.19 20.42 30.41
CA LYS A 694 2.62 19.08 30.80
C LYS A 694 1.82 17.98 30.10
N GLY A 695 0.89 18.33 29.21
CA GLY A 695 0.04 17.40 28.48
C GLY A 695 -1.07 16.76 29.32
N LYS A 696 -1.42 17.34 30.47
CA LYS A 696 -2.54 16.91 31.31
C LYS A 696 -3.81 17.66 30.95
N VAL A 697 -4.96 17.02 31.14
CA VAL A 697 -6.26 17.63 30.90
C VAL A 697 -6.48 18.83 31.81
N ARG A 698 -6.83 19.96 31.21
CA ARG A 698 -7.20 21.21 31.86
C ARG A 698 -8.72 21.33 31.96
N TYR A 699 -9.21 21.76 33.12
CA TYR A 699 -10.66 21.91 33.38
C TYR A 699 -11.13 23.38 33.44
N ASN A 700 -10.23 24.33 33.71
CA ASN A 700 -10.54 25.77 33.66
C ASN A 700 -10.49 26.27 32.22
N LEU A 701 -11.56 26.04 31.47
CA LEU A 701 -11.68 26.41 30.06
C LEU A 701 -12.16 27.84 29.87
N THR A 702 -11.76 28.50 28.79
CA THR A 702 -12.33 29.78 28.38
C THR A 702 -13.72 29.59 27.75
N ASP A 703 -14.50 30.67 27.66
CA ASP A 703 -15.83 30.61 27.03
C ASP A 703 -15.76 30.14 25.57
N ASP A 704 -14.77 30.62 24.80
CA ASP A 704 -14.56 30.20 23.41
C ASP A 704 -14.16 28.71 23.32
N GLU A 705 -13.35 28.21 24.26
CA GLU A 705 -12.99 26.78 24.34
C GLU A 705 -14.19 25.90 24.65
N LEU A 706 -15.06 26.34 25.57
CA LEU A 706 -16.30 25.66 25.91
C LEU A 706 -17.25 25.60 24.71
N LEU A 707 -17.36 26.68 23.94
CA LEU A 707 -18.20 26.71 22.73
C LEU A 707 -17.69 25.77 21.64
N VAL A 708 -16.38 25.75 21.37
CA VAL A 708 -15.79 24.81 20.39
C VAL A 708 -15.96 23.36 20.84
N LYS A 709 -15.73 23.08 22.12
CA LYS A 709 -15.95 21.75 22.71
C LYS A 709 -17.41 21.33 22.57
N TYR A 710 -18.34 22.19 22.96
CA TYR A 710 -19.78 21.92 22.89
C TYR A 710 -20.24 21.61 21.45
N GLU A 711 -19.78 22.38 20.47
CA GLU A 711 -20.09 22.15 19.05
C GLU A 711 -19.60 20.78 18.58
N ILE A 712 -18.36 20.41 18.88
CA ILE A 712 -17.82 19.11 18.44
C ILE A 712 -18.54 17.96 19.13
N GLU A 713 -18.79 18.05 20.43
CA GLU A 713 -19.31 16.91 21.22
C GLU A 713 -20.80 16.64 21.00
N ASN A 714 -21.59 17.66 20.64
CA ASN A 714 -23.05 17.56 20.56
C ASN A 714 -23.61 17.55 19.13
N THR A 715 -22.75 17.46 18.11
CA THR A 715 -23.20 17.43 16.69
C THR A 715 -23.60 16.05 16.19
N SER A 716 -23.43 15.00 16.99
CA SER A 716 -23.81 13.63 16.63
C SER A 716 -24.68 12.98 17.70
N ASN A 717 -25.62 12.14 17.26
CA ASN A 717 -26.40 11.26 18.13
C ASN A 717 -25.76 9.86 18.31
N GLY A 718 -24.55 9.66 17.78
CA GLY A 718 -23.79 8.41 17.85
C GLY A 718 -24.28 7.28 16.94
N LYS A 719 -25.24 7.53 16.05
CA LYS A 719 -25.84 6.51 15.15
C LYS A 719 -25.38 6.63 13.69
N GLY A 720 -24.51 7.57 13.37
CA GLY A 720 -24.03 7.78 12.01
C GLY A 720 -22.73 8.58 11.99
N LEU A 721 -22.25 8.91 10.79
CA LEU A 721 -21.03 9.67 10.60
C LEU A 721 -21.08 11.00 11.35
N HIS A 722 -20.10 11.22 12.22
CA HIS A 722 -19.91 12.46 12.94
C HIS A 722 -19.71 13.63 11.96
N LYS A 723 -20.25 14.82 12.26
CA LYS A 723 -20.11 16.02 11.42
C LYS A 723 -18.65 16.30 11.00
N TYR A 724 -17.72 16.09 11.92
CA TYR A 724 -16.28 16.28 11.71
C TYR A 724 -15.52 14.99 11.39
N GLY A 725 -16.22 13.87 11.16
CA GLY A 725 -15.61 12.58 10.80
C GLY A 725 -15.10 12.51 9.36
N TYR A 726 -15.44 13.49 8.50
CA TYR A 726 -15.00 13.55 7.11
C TYR A 726 -14.76 14.99 6.68
N ARG A 727 -13.58 15.28 6.11
CA ARG A 727 -13.17 16.62 5.61
C ARG A 727 -13.44 17.77 6.59
N ALA A 728 -13.10 17.54 7.86
CA ALA A 728 -13.29 18.55 8.89
C ALA A 728 -12.51 19.84 8.59
N ALA A 729 -13.15 20.98 8.86
CA ALA A 729 -12.62 22.32 8.67
C ALA A 729 -12.85 23.17 9.93
N ALA A 730 -11.97 24.15 10.15
CA ALA A 730 -12.07 25.08 11.27
C ALA A 730 -13.37 25.93 11.17
N PHE A 731 -13.89 26.32 12.32
CA PHE A 731 -15.16 27.03 12.47
C PHE A 731 -15.14 28.01 13.66
N GLY A 732 -16.09 28.93 13.73
CA GLY A 732 -16.20 29.89 14.84
C GLY A 732 -16.74 31.24 14.39
N THR A 733 -17.37 31.96 15.32
CA THR A 733 -17.97 33.28 15.05
C THR A 733 -16.96 34.43 15.19
N ASN A 734 -15.82 34.16 15.84
CA ASN A 734 -14.72 35.10 16.03
C ASN A 734 -13.36 34.41 15.73
N ASP A 735 -12.28 35.19 15.72
CA ASP A 735 -10.95 34.68 15.36
C ASP A 735 -10.37 33.73 16.42
N ALA A 736 -10.70 33.92 17.71
CA ALA A 736 -10.27 33.03 18.79
C ALA A 736 -10.88 31.63 18.63
N GLN A 737 -12.20 31.53 18.41
CA GLN A 737 -12.89 30.28 18.16
C GLN A 737 -12.37 29.57 16.90
N LYS A 738 -12.09 30.31 15.83
CA LYS A 738 -11.49 29.75 14.60
C LYS A 738 -10.11 29.17 14.86
N ALA A 739 -9.28 29.85 15.66
CA ALA A 739 -7.95 29.36 16.02
C ALA A 739 -8.04 28.11 16.91
N ILE A 740 -8.94 28.11 17.90
CA ILE A 740 -9.16 26.98 18.81
C ILE A 740 -9.69 25.75 18.04
N SER A 741 -10.71 25.94 17.21
CA SER A 741 -11.28 24.86 16.40
C SER A 741 -10.31 24.32 15.37
N ALA A 742 -9.43 25.15 14.80
CA ALA A 742 -8.37 24.68 13.91
C ALA A 742 -7.48 23.63 14.59
N LYS A 743 -7.07 23.87 15.84
CA LYS A 743 -6.31 22.89 16.64
C LYS A 743 -7.11 21.63 16.95
N ALA A 744 -8.40 21.76 17.26
CA ALA A 744 -9.28 20.61 17.44
C ALA A 744 -9.41 19.79 16.14
N ILE A 745 -9.49 20.44 14.97
CA ILE A 745 -9.53 19.77 13.68
C ILE A 745 -8.21 19.05 13.38
N GLU A 746 -7.05 19.62 13.71
CA GLU A 746 -5.77 18.92 13.63
C GLU A 746 -5.76 17.65 14.48
N ALA A 747 -6.22 17.76 15.73
CA ALA A 747 -6.33 16.63 16.65
C ALA A 747 -7.29 15.55 16.13
N ILE A 748 -8.45 15.93 15.55
CA ILE A 748 -9.37 15.01 14.89
C ILE A 748 -8.70 14.27 13.74
N LYS A 749 -7.98 14.99 12.85
CA LYS A 749 -7.27 14.36 11.73
C LYS A 749 -6.23 13.36 12.22
N ALA A 750 -5.47 13.71 13.27
CA ALA A 750 -4.51 12.79 13.89
C ALA A 750 -5.19 11.55 14.51
N ALA A 751 -6.34 11.71 15.15
CA ALA A 751 -7.11 10.60 15.71
C ALA A 751 -7.65 9.67 14.62
N LEU A 752 -8.15 10.24 13.51
CA LEU A 752 -8.61 9.48 12.34
C LEU A 752 -7.46 8.75 11.64
N GLU A 753 -6.27 9.34 11.58
CA GLU A 753 -5.06 8.66 11.08
C GLU A 753 -4.69 7.45 11.95
N ALA A 754 -4.79 7.60 13.27
CA ALA A 754 -4.58 6.51 14.22
C ALA A 754 -5.63 5.39 14.06
N ALA A 755 -6.88 5.76 13.81
CA ALA A 755 -8.01 4.85 13.63
C ALA A 755 -8.06 4.18 12.25
N GLY A 756 -7.43 4.77 11.23
CA GLY A 756 -7.54 4.28 9.85
C GLY A 756 -6.98 2.88 9.70
N LYS A 757 -7.67 2.06 8.92
CA LYS A 757 -7.19 0.75 8.50
C LYS A 757 -6.21 0.88 7.35
#